data_AF-A0A651HFZ8-F1
#
_entry.id   AF-A0A651HFZ8-F1
#
_cell.length_a   1.000
_cell.length_b   1.000
_cell.length_c   1.000
_cell.angle_alpha   90.00
_cell.angle_beta   90.00
_cell.angle_gamma   90.00
#
_symmetry.space_group_name_H-M   'P 1'
#
loop_
_entity.id
_entity.type
_entity.pdbx_description
1 polymer ?
#
loop_
_entity_poly.entity_id
_entity_poly.type
_entity_poly.pdbx_seq_one_letter_code
_entity_poly.pdbx_strand_id
1 'polypeptide(L)'
;MKVPPRFNPILAAAFLAGLLSAPPAGAQDADEPMFLAGGTVVPQHNETDWAFLSWLATDLDLLADPLFGIYAKPGEPDTPGAYERLALLRPADDPSTVGAFLQRSLRLGADLADLESRIDALFVDLLPAADLTLAQKLAAVIQVAHADPEILENLVLLGRIHPGVAMALGLAWTGPFPGAKTATWEIRRLDPATREALQVIGRISLNEGVVRRLPAPGAPVQVPAEDARGHLNILLRWATPDDLRRLSLLHYGFNVWRVERGFADGEGLPVDAWETGAADEPGTLLWYAEQYPEAVVRANRLPVLPDQILDAAEAMDFSSSPYDPEAPEPVFFADDNRRFDDGTAFENGQQFFYFVTARDLLGRDGAISPGTLMTACDRLPPSVPVGLEVRNRYDPETDEPYLEVSWRVNPEPDGEESPTTRYHVYRWESLEQLYAHAGDPLFNLVSVHPVEHDPAAGRLRFADRGADAPAYPADATRTFYYTVRAEDAGACGSNLSGHSGPMWGVLREWAGPEAPEGTVAVNCEEVRVEFLGTSGIGNPELSRERGFYALPLIINIEDPEVAWFEVAWNSSDQVLARVSVVAPAVPYLYIVRIPIEGVDAKDADGTLLLRAGSHHGTVSPWVFGVRFNPVLAQSVLAHLWRIRVDYGGTFAPLTDCGRHISRIDVPGESGKEIVCVQGSLSLAERSREWKVYRRVNDGTLMLIAQGVRETGEPGAVGWEDCVLPGPAFTTICYYAQAFDEHGNPSPLVRIDCIEAIHSDFPIPMLASPEAVDGAPEGTTRLRWFSPRAGIDRFEVWVSAETGQPADDLQGNLSPNLADPIIAADGAGVRDVQWKVYQSPRLEAGYGEGPEFSAAVVLEPGMQYRFKVRAVARGGFLERAAGPFSNEQSWSWTEPPPPDLDEVPWPDRELPGVIPASSLSAKIRFDLIPPAYGGGIGIRVGEAPVIPGLQPQDPNEPQADGGIFPLPTTQPPLNYLYQFDGLSPGMVTGEGRSLLPMVIYRYQVPTASQPNVPGDLIQVSPLLEDIAYLDRPFGDAGDYNVVIDPYFTGVPDPERPDRLIIYARDTQPVLFGEAYRYLLVRFRPDGEIDRVITTQTLNLSSP
;
A
#
# COMPACT_ATOMS: atom_id res chain seq x y z
N MET A 1 -35.06 -28.46 -107.53
CA MET A 1 -35.29 -29.44 -108.62
C MET A 1 -35.75 -30.77 -107.99
N LYS A 2 -36.67 -31.48 -108.66
CA LYS A 2 -37.56 -32.53 -108.14
C LYS A 2 -36.86 -33.79 -107.54
N VAL A 3 -37.42 -34.24 -106.41
CA VAL A 3 -37.53 -35.62 -105.81
C VAL A 3 -37.99 -36.66 -106.86
N PRO A 4 -37.87 -38.04 -106.78
CA PRO A 4 -37.67 -39.02 -105.65
C PRO A 4 -36.75 -40.27 -106.01
N PRO A 5 -36.82 -41.50 -105.40
CA PRO A 5 -37.09 -41.98 -104.02
C PRO A 5 -36.19 -43.15 -103.50
N ARG A 6 -36.43 -43.50 -102.22
CA ARG A 6 -36.13 -44.71 -101.40
C ARG A 6 -36.09 -46.08 -102.11
N PHE A 7 -35.28 -47.04 -101.62
CA PHE A 7 -35.71 -48.42 -101.26
C PHE A 7 -34.67 -49.18 -100.41
N ASN A 8 -35.19 -50.08 -99.59
CA ASN A 8 -34.61 -50.84 -98.46
C ASN A 8 -33.86 -52.14 -98.90
N PRO A 9 -33.18 -52.86 -97.97
CA PRO A 9 -32.13 -53.86 -98.19
C PRO A 9 -32.67 -55.29 -98.38
N ILE A 10 -31.81 -56.22 -98.83
CA ILE A 10 -31.72 -57.64 -98.42
C ILE A 10 -30.77 -58.43 -99.36
N LEU A 11 -29.75 -59.04 -98.73
CA LEU A 11 -29.03 -60.30 -99.05
C LEU A 11 -28.40 -60.53 -100.46
N ALA A 12 -27.23 -61.15 -100.62
CA ALA A 12 -26.27 -61.77 -99.70
C ALA A 12 -25.02 -62.24 -100.47
N ALA A 13 -23.92 -62.36 -99.72
CA ALA A 13 -22.87 -63.40 -99.77
C ALA A 13 -22.05 -63.56 -101.08
N ALA A 14 -20.73 -63.69 -101.08
CA ALA A 14 -19.80 -64.24 -100.09
C ALA A 14 -18.36 -63.75 -100.38
N PHE A 15 -17.44 -63.99 -99.43
CA PHE A 15 -16.01 -63.63 -99.32
C PHE A 15 -15.78 -62.25 -98.68
N LEU A 16 -15.20 -62.10 -97.47
CA LEU A 16 -14.26 -62.95 -96.72
C LEU A 16 -14.62 -62.90 -95.22
N ALA A 17 -14.56 -64.06 -94.58
CA ALA A 17 -14.47 -64.19 -93.13
C ALA A 17 -13.14 -63.57 -92.65
N GLY A 18 -13.25 -62.48 -91.90
CA GLY A 18 -12.23 -61.98 -90.99
C GLY A 18 -12.93 -61.69 -89.67
N LEU A 19 -13.16 -62.75 -88.89
CA LEU A 19 -13.55 -62.62 -87.48
C LEU A 19 -12.48 -61.74 -86.81
N LEU A 20 -12.88 -60.58 -86.29
CA LEU A 20 -12.08 -59.74 -85.38
C LEU A 20 -11.95 -60.41 -84.01
N SER A 21 -11.63 -61.71 -83.98
CA SER A 21 -11.20 -62.41 -82.77
C SER A 21 -9.78 -61.97 -82.44
N ALA A 22 -9.61 -61.31 -81.30
CA ALA A 22 -8.30 -60.86 -80.85
C ALA A 22 -7.38 -62.08 -80.53
N PRO A 23 -6.07 -62.01 -80.82
CA PRO A 23 -5.12 -63.03 -80.38
C PRO A 23 -5.10 -63.13 -78.84
N PRO A 24 -4.76 -64.31 -78.28
CA PRO A 24 -4.57 -64.47 -76.85
C PRO A 24 -3.35 -63.64 -76.41
N ALA A 25 -3.57 -62.72 -75.46
CA ALA A 25 -2.49 -61.98 -74.79
C ALA A 25 -2.17 -62.66 -73.45
N GLY A 26 -0.91 -62.61 -73.02
CA GLY A 26 -0.48 -63.11 -71.71
C GLY A 26 -1.05 -62.24 -70.58
N ALA A 27 -1.13 -62.81 -69.38
CA ALA A 27 -1.37 -62.02 -68.17
C ALA A 27 -0.11 -61.18 -67.86
N GLN A 28 -0.29 -60.07 -67.14
CA GLN A 28 0.82 -59.31 -66.57
C GLN A 28 1.70 -60.17 -65.65
N ASP A 29 3.02 -59.93 -65.64
CA ASP A 29 3.98 -60.62 -64.77
C ASP A 29 3.94 -60.03 -63.35
N ALA A 30 4.14 -60.88 -62.33
CA ALA A 30 4.09 -60.49 -60.93
C ALA A 30 5.36 -59.76 -60.47
N ASP A 31 6.47 -59.91 -61.19
CA ASP A 31 7.79 -59.36 -60.85
C ASP A 31 8.05 -57.95 -61.45
N GLU A 32 7.07 -57.36 -62.16
CA GLU A 32 7.16 -56.02 -62.78
C GLU A 32 6.11 -55.03 -62.21
N PRO A 33 6.30 -53.71 -62.38
CA PRO A 33 5.26 -52.73 -62.09
C PRO A 33 3.95 -53.11 -62.80
N MET A 34 2.91 -53.36 -62.02
CA MET A 34 1.64 -53.91 -62.47
C MET A 34 0.49 -52.93 -62.36
N PHE A 35 -0.61 -53.23 -63.05
CA PHE A 35 -1.87 -52.54 -62.87
C PHE A 35 -2.80 -53.35 -61.98
N LEU A 36 -3.58 -52.66 -61.17
CA LEU A 36 -4.64 -53.23 -60.33
C LEU A 36 -5.97 -52.77 -60.89
N ALA A 37 -6.85 -53.70 -61.26
CA ALA A 37 -8.12 -53.39 -61.90
C ALA A 37 -9.32 -53.88 -61.07
N GLY A 38 -10.36 -53.07 -61.01
CA GLY A 38 -11.61 -53.36 -60.32
C GLY A 38 -12.81 -52.82 -61.08
N GLY A 39 -14.00 -53.28 -60.73
CA GLY A 39 -15.22 -52.77 -61.34
C GLY A 39 -16.44 -52.94 -60.46
N THR A 40 -17.47 -52.14 -60.77
CA THR A 40 -18.74 -52.14 -60.07
C THR A 40 -19.90 -51.88 -61.04
N VAL A 41 -21.12 -52.09 -60.54
CA VAL A 41 -22.36 -51.91 -61.29
C VAL A 41 -23.07 -50.65 -60.81
N VAL A 42 -23.65 -49.93 -61.76
CA VAL A 42 -24.50 -48.76 -61.51
C VAL A 42 -25.90 -49.06 -62.03
N PRO A 43 -26.84 -49.37 -61.13
CA PRO A 43 -28.23 -49.57 -61.50
C PRO A 43 -28.81 -48.34 -62.17
N GLN A 44 -29.60 -48.52 -63.23
CA GLN A 44 -30.32 -47.43 -63.87
C GLN A 44 -31.83 -47.62 -63.71
N HIS A 45 -32.55 -46.54 -63.41
CA HIS A 45 -34.01 -46.61 -63.27
C HIS A 45 -34.66 -46.81 -64.66
N ASN A 46 -35.29 -47.98 -64.88
CA ASN A 46 -35.97 -48.36 -66.13
C ASN A 46 -35.07 -48.39 -67.40
N GLU A 47 -33.75 -48.47 -67.24
CA GLU A 47 -32.77 -48.62 -68.33
C GLU A 47 -31.81 -49.78 -68.02
N THR A 48 -30.97 -50.18 -68.98
CA THR A 48 -29.91 -51.19 -68.74
C THR A 48 -28.87 -50.65 -67.78
N ASP A 49 -28.44 -51.45 -66.81
CA ASP A 49 -27.40 -51.07 -65.86
C ASP A 49 -26.06 -50.81 -66.55
N TRP A 50 -25.23 -50.01 -65.90
CA TRP A 50 -23.90 -49.66 -66.41
C TRP A 50 -22.82 -50.37 -65.61
N ALA A 51 -21.79 -50.83 -66.32
CA ALA A 51 -20.54 -51.25 -65.72
C ALA A 51 -19.60 -50.04 -65.60
N PHE A 52 -18.93 -49.92 -64.47
CA PHE A 52 -17.79 -49.02 -64.28
C PHE A 52 -16.56 -49.88 -64.01
N LEU A 53 -15.51 -49.68 -64.80
CA LEU A 53 -14.23 -50.36 -64.68
C LEU A 53 -13.17 -49.29 -64.44
N SER A 54 -12.29 -49.53 -63.48
CA SER A 54 -11.18 -48.62 -63.17
C SER A 54 -9.92 -49.43 -62.90
N TRP A 55 -8.77 -48.87 -63.25
CA TRP A 55 -7.48 -49.47 -62.96
C TRP A 55 -6.45 -48.44 -62.55
N LEU A 56 -5.52 -48.90 -61.72
CA LEU A 56 -4.47 -48.09 -61.13
C LEU A 56 -3.13 -48.70 -61.50
N ALA A 57 -2.15 -47.85 -61.78
CA ALA A 57 -0.77 -48.27 -61.94
C ALA A 57 -0.09 -48.31 -60.56
N THR A 58 0.75 -49.30 -60.32
CA THR A 58 1.64 -49.32 -59.13
C THR A 58 2.82 -48.35 -59.26
N ASP A 59 3.07 -47.85 -60.47
CA ASP A 59 4.09 -46.87 -60.82
C ASP A 59 3.52 -45.89 -61.86
N LEU A 60 3.67 -44.58 -61.65
CA LEU A 60 3.15 -43.55 -62.55
C LEU A 60 3.88 -43.51 -63.90
N ASP A 61 5.10 -44.03 -64.00
CA ASP A 61 5.85 -44.12 -65.27
C ASP A 61 5.14 -45.02 -66.29
N LEU A 62 4.30 -45.96 -65.83
CA LEU A 62 3.45 -46.78 -66.69
C LEU A 62 2.39 -45.95 -67.45
N LEU A 63 2.17 -44.69 -67.06
CA LEU A 63 1.18 -43.78 -67.62
C LEU A 63 1.75 -42.76 -68.60
N ALA A 64 3.03 -42.84 -68.99
CA ALA A 64 3.68 -41.86 -69.85
C ALA A 64 3.13 -41.81 -71.30
N ASP A 65 2.71 -42.95 -71.88
CA ASP A 65 1.98 -43.03 -73.16
C ASP A 65 1.07 -44.27 -73.21
N PRO A 66 -0.04 -44.29 -72.44
CA PRO A 66 -0.83 -45.48 -72.25
C PRO A 66 -1.93 -45.60 -73.32
N LEU A 67 -1.96 -46.73 -74.03
CA LEU A 67 -3.09 -47.13 -74.87
C LEU A 67 -3.75 -48.38 -74.29
N PHE A 68 -4.99 -48.25 -73.83
CA PHE A 68 -5.78 -49.37 -73.30
C PHE A 68 -6.91 -49.77 -74.24
N GLY A 69 -7.07 -51.07 -74.45
CA GLY A 69 -8.23 -51.65 -75.12
C GLY A 69 -9.17 -52.29 -74.12
N ILE A 70 -10.45 -51.92 -74.17
CA ILE A 70 -11.50 -52.53 -73.35
C ILE A 70 -12.23 -53.55 -74.18
N TYR A 71 -12.29 -54.78 -73.69
CA TYR A 71 -12.96 -55.89 -74.34
C TYR A 71 -14.01 -56.49 -73.42
N ALA A 72 -15.10 -57.00 -73.96
CA ALA A 72 -16.16 -57.64 -73.19
C ALA A 72 -16.62 -58.96 -73.82
N LYS A 73 -17.11 -59.85 -72.97
CA LYS A 73 -17.72 -61.12 -73.34
C LYS A 73 -18.90 -61.41 -72.40
N PRO A 74 -20.07 -61.82 -72.91
CA PRO A 74 -21.15 -62.34 -72.06
C PRO A 74 -20.74 -63.60 -71.28
N GLY A 75 -21.18 -63.73 -70.04
CA GLY A 75 -20.87 -64.85 -69.15
C GLY A 75 -19.58 -64.68 -68.35
N GLU A 76 -19.19 -65.76 -67.67
CA GLU A 76 -17.97 -65.86 -66.86
C GLU A 76 -16.70 -66.02 -67.73
N PRO A 77 -15.49 -65.85 -67.16
CA PRO A 77 -14.23 -65.95 -67.90
C PRO A 77 -14.07 -67.25 -68.70
N ASP A 78 -14.56 -68.36 -68.18
CA ASP A 78 -14.52 -69.71 -68.75
C ASP A 78 -15.67 -70.00 -69.74
N THR A 79 -16.67 -69.12 -69.84
CA THR A 79 -17.78 -69.28 -70.78
C THR A 79 -17.27 -69.24 -72.24
N PRO A 80 -17.62 -70.20 -73.11
CA PRO A 80 -17.19 -70.21 -74.51
C PRO A 80 -17.64 -68.95 -75.26
N GLY A 81 -16.72 -68.26 -75.94
CA GLY A 81 -16.99 -67.04 -76.70
C GLY A 81 -15.73 -66.20 -76.89
N ALA A 82 -15.74 -65.28 -77.87
CA ALA A 82 -14.65 -64.34 -78.10
C ALA A 82 -14.91 -63.02 -77.37
N TYR A 83 -13.84 -62.38 -76.91
CA TYR A 83 -13.88 -61.02 -76.38
C TYR A 83 -13.98 -60.00 -77.53
N GLU A 84 -15.01 -59.15 -77.49
CA GLU A 84 -15.22 -58.08 -78.47
C GLU A 84 -14.67 -56.75 -77.93
N ARG A 85 -13.94 -55.99 -78.76
CA ARG A 85 -13.41 -54.69 -78.35
C ARG A 85 -14.51 -53.64 -78.31
N LEU A 86 -14.73 -53.05 -77.14
CA LEU A 86 -15.68 -51.97 -76.91
C LEU A 86 -15.08 -50.58 -77.11
N ALA A 87 -13.85 -50.37 -76.64
CA ALA A 87 -13.22 -49.05 -76.64
C ALA A 87 -11.69 -49.11 -76.73
N LEU A 88 -11.11 -47.99 -77.16
CA LEU A 88 -9.69 -47.66 -77.04
C LEU A 88 -9.60 -46.38 -76.21
N LEU A 89 -8.75 -46.38 -75.19
CA LEU A 89 -8.62 -45.31 -74.22
C LEU A 89 -7.19 -44.82 -74.15
N ARG A 90 -7.07 -43.50 -74.11
CA ARG A 90 -5.85 -42.71 -73.90
C ARG A 90 -6.24 -41.47 -73.10
N PRO A 91 -5.30 -40.80 -72.42
CA PRO A 91 -5.55 -39.49 -71.85
C PRO A 91 -6.11 -38.53 -72.89
N ALA A 92 -7.17 -37.80 -72.54
CA ALA A 92 -7.85 -36.84 -73.38
C ALA A 92 -7.51 -35.42 -72.96
N ASP A 93 -6.85 -34.70 -73.85
CA ASP A 93 -6.37 -33.33 -73.66
C ASP A 93 -7.18 -32.30 -74.47
N ASP A 94 -8.23 -32.74 -75.16
CA ASP A 94 -9.16 -31.88 -75.90
C ASP A 94 -10.47 -31.63 -75.09
N PRO A 95 -10.92 -30.36 -74.96
CA PRO A 95 -12.11 -30.05 -74.16
C PRO A 95 -13.40 -30.75 -74.59
N SER A 96 -13.55 -31.11 -75.87
CA SER A 96 -14.75 -31.79 -76.37
C SER A 96 -14.85 -33.23 -75.87
N THR A 97 -13.77 -34.00 -75.92
CA THR A 97 -13.71 -35.38 -75.41
C THR A 97 -13.80 -35.40 -73.90
N VAL A 98 -13.10 -34.49 -73.22
CA VAL A 98 -13.20 -34.32 -71.76
C VAL A 98 -14.65 -34.01 -71.37
N GLY A 99 -15.30 -33.07 -72.06
CA GLY A 99 -16.71 -32.76 -71.85
C GLY A 99 -17.64 -33.97 -72.03
N ALA A 100 -17.38 -34.83 -73.01
CA ALA A 100 -18.14 -36.07 -73.21
C ALA A 100 -17.95 -37.07 -72.05
N PHE A 101 -16.74 -37.20 -71.50
CA PHE A 101 -16.49 -38.04 -70.33
C PHE A 101 -17.15 -37.50 -69.07
N LEU A 102 -17.10 -36.18 -68.85
CA LEU A 102 -17.79 -35.53 -67.72
C LEU A 102 -19.31 -35.74 -67.81
N GLN A 103 -19.91 -35.52 -68.98
CA GLN A 103 -21.34 -35.78 -69.18
C GLN A 103 -21.70 -37.26 -68.98
N ARG A 104 -20.84 -38.17 -69.45
CA ARG A 104 -21.04 -39.62 -69.24
C ARG A 104 -20.96 -39.98 -67.76
N SER A 105 -20.11 -39.31 -66.98
CA SER A 105 -19.94 -39.57 -65.55
C SER A 105 -21.18 -39.21 -64.71
N LEU A 106 -22.07 -38.35 -65.20
CA LEU A 106 -23.36 -38.08 -64.55
C LEU A 106 -24.21 -39.34 -64.38
N ARG A 107 -24.09 -40.32 -65.30
CA ARG A 107 -24.75 -41.63 -65.17
C ARG A 107 -24.23 -42.46 -64.00
N LEU A 108 -23.06 -42.12 -63.47
CA LEU A 108 -22.41 -42.76 -62.32
C LEU A 108 -22.68 -42.02 -61.00
N GLY A 109 -23.50 -40.95 -61.03
CA GLY A 109 -23.75 -40.11 -59.87
C GLY A 109 -22.68 -39.05 -59.59
N ALA A 110 -21.88 -38.67 -60.60
CA ALA A 110 -20.83 -37.67 -60.43
C ALA A 110 -21.40 -36.28 -60.10
N ASP A 111 -20.82 -35.61 -59.11
CA ASP A 111 -21.05 -34.20 -58.81
C ASP A 111 -20.02 -33.33 -59.55
N LEU A 112 -20.48 -32.62 -60.58
CA LEU A 112 -19.61 -31.76 -61.40
C LEU A 112 -19.34 -30.40 -60.74
N ALA A 113 -20.20 -29.96 -59.82
CA ALA A 113 -19.98 -28.69 -59.11
C ALA A 113 -18.89 -28.85 -58.05
N ASP A 114 -18.91 -29.95 -57.29
CA ASP A 114 -17.82 -30.32 -56.37
C ASP A 114 -16.49 -30.52 -57.13
N LEU A 115 -16.54 -31.17 -58.30
CA LEU A 115 -15.36 -31.32 -59.16
C LEU A 115 -14.78 -29.96 -59.61
N GLU A 116 -15.64 -29.03 -60.05
CA GLU A 116 -15.19 -27.71 -60.48
C GLU A 116 -14.54 -26.93 -59.34
N SER A 117 -15.17 -26.91 -58.16
CA SER A 117 -14.62 -26.30 -56.94
C SER A 117 -13.24 -26.86 -56.58
N ARG A 118 -13.06 -28.19 -56.68
CA ARG A 118 -11.77 -28.84 -56.40
C ARG A 118 -10.69 -28.53 -57.43
N ILE A 119 -11.05 -28.48 -58.72
CA ILE A 119 -10.11 -28.09 -59.77
C ILE A 119 -9.65 -26.65 -59.55
N ASP A 120 -10.58 -25.76 -59.23
CA ASP A 120 -10.29 -24.36 -58.94
C ASP A 120 -9.41 -24.21 -57.69
N ALA A 121 -9.60 -25.05 -56.66
CA ALA A 121 -8.78 -25.03 -55.45
C ALA A 121 -7.38 -25.64 -55.65
N LEU A 122 -7.26 -26.77 -56.36
CA LEU A 122 -6.01 -27.52 -56.52
C LEU A 122 -5.09 -26.94 -57.59
N PHE A 123 -5.65 -26.35 -58.64
CA PHE A 123 -4.90 -25.98 -59.85
C PHE A 123 -5.06 -24.50 -60.22
N VAL A 124 -5.42 -23.65 -59.25
CA VAL A 124 -5.66 -22.21 -59.46
C VAL A 124 -4.54 -21.53 -60.26
N ASP A 125 -3.29 -21.86 -59.96
CA ASP A 125 -2.09 -21.25 -60.57
C ASP A 125 -1.87 -21.70 -62.03
N LEU A 126 -2.49 -22.79 -62.46
CA LEU A 126 -2.35 -23.36 -63.79
C LEU A 126 -3.45 -22.87 -64.76
N LEU A 127 -4.55 -22.34 -64.24
CA LEU A 127 -5.72 -22.00 -65.06
C LEU A 127 -5.55 -20.61 -65.71
N PRO A 128 -5.49 -20.51 -67.05
CA PRO A 128 -5.07 -19.29 -67.75
C PRO A 128 -6.12 -18.17 -67.80
N ALA A 129 -7.37 -18.41 -67.37
CA ALA A 129 -8.46 -17.43 -67.32
C ALA A 129 -9.57 -17.84 -66.33
N ALA A 130 -10.25 -16.87 -65.72
CA ALA A 130 -11.30 -17.10 -64.71
C ALA A 130 -12.63 -17.64 -65.29
N ASP A 131 -12.82 -17.54 -66.60
CA ASP A 131 -14.07 -17.76 -67.32
C ASP A 131 -14.05 -19.03 -68.20
N LEU A 132 -13.14 -19.97 -67.92
CA LEU A 132 -13.10 -21.29 -68.55
C LEU A 132 -14.25 -22.18 -68.06
N THR A 133 -14.82 -22.98 -68.96
CA THR A 133 -15.73 -24.07 -68.58
C THR A 133 -14.97 -25.21 -67.89
N LEU A 134 -15.63 -26.00 -67.04
CA LEU A 134 -15.03 -27.15 -66.37
C LEU A 134 -14.24 -28.09 -67.30
N ALA A 135 -14.77 -28.37 -68.49
CA ALA A 135 -14.10 -29.22 -69.48
C ALA A 135 -12.81 -28.57 -70.05
N GLN A 136 -12.80 -27.25 -70.22
CA GLN A 136 -11.61 -26.51 -70.64
C GLN A 136 -10.57 -26.44 -69.52
N LYS A 137 -11.01 -26.23 -68.26
CA LYS A 137 -10.14 -26.27 -67.08
C LYS A 137 -9.43 -27.62 -66.99
N LEU A 138 -10.19 -28.72 -66.97
CA LEU A 138 -9.63 -30.06 -66.84
C LEU A 138 -8.72 -30.44 -68.03
N ALA A 139 -9.10 -30.11 -69.27
CA ALA A 139 -8.26 -30.36 -70.43
C ALA A 139 -6.91 -29.61 -70.36
N ALA A 140 -6.92 -28.36 -69.89
CA ALA A 140 -5.70 -27.58 -69.68
C ALA A 140 -4.79 -28.22 -68.62
N VAL A 141 -5.36 -28.65 -67.49
CA VAL A 141 -4.58 -29.33 -66.43
C VAL A 141 -3.99 -30.65 -66.93
N ILE A 142 -4.76 -31.45 -67.71
CA ILE A 142 -4.25 -32.70 -68.33
C ILE A 142 -3.09 -32.42 -69.29
N GLN A 143 -3.17 -31.34 -70.09
CA GLN A 143 -2.06 -30.95 -70.97
C GLN A 143 -0.77 -30.66 -70.21
N VAL A 144 -0.86 -29.97 -69.07
CA VAL A 144 0.31 -29.67 -68.22
C VAL A 144 0.83 -30.95 -67.55
N ALA A 145 -0.06 -31.82 -67.08
CA ALA A 145 0.28 -33.10 -66.44
C ALA A 145 1.13 -34.03 -67.32
N HIS A 146 1.07 -33.89 -68.65
CA HIS A 146 1.96 -34.64 -69.56
C HIS A 146 3.45 -34.28 -69.39
N ALA A 147 3.76 -33.08 -68.89
CA ALA A 147 5.12 -32.60 -68.67
C ALA A 147 5.49 -32.49 -67.19
N ASP A 148 4.53 -32.62 -66.27
CA ASP A 148 4.71 -32.43 -64.84
C ASP A 148 4.15 -33.64 -64.04
N PRO A 149 5.02 -34.48 -63.47
CA PRO A 149 4.62 -35.65 -62.68
C PRO A 149 3.82 -35.32 -61.42
N GLU A 150 4.05 -34.17 -60.78
CA GLU A 150 3.35 -33.79 -59.53
C GLU A 150 1.88 -33.44 -59.83
N ILE A 151 1.64 -32.76 -60.94
CA ILE A 151 0.28 -32.47 -61.42
C ILE A 151 -0.42 -33.76 -61.85
N LEU A 152 0.30 -34.69 -62.50
CA LEU A 152 -0.25 -36.00 -62.87
C LEU A 152 -0.67 -36.80 -61.63
N GLU A 153 0.14 -36.83 -60.57
CA GLU A 153 -0.19 -37.50 -59.31
C GLU A 153 -1.48 -36.92 -58.70
N ASN A 154 -1.57 -35.60 -58.60
CA ASN A 154 -2.76 -34.90 -58.10
C ASN A 154 -4.02 -35.20 -58.94
N LEU A 155 -3.89 -35.24 -60.27
CA LEU A 155 -4.99 -35.61 -61.17
C LEU A 155 -5.41 -37.08 -61.00
N VAL A 156 -4.47 -38.00 -60.83
CA VAL A 156 -4.76 -39.41 -60.57
C VAL A 156 -5.53 -39.56 -59.26
N LEU A 157 -5.13 -38.87 -58.19
CA LEU A 157 -5.84 -38.84 -56.92
C LEU A 157 -7.25 -38.25 -57.05
N LEU A 158 -7.40 -37.13 -57.79
CA LEU A 158 -8.70 -36.54 -58.09
C LEU A 158 -9.59 -37.50 -58.91
N GLY A 159 -8.99 -38.25 -59.83
CA GLY A 159 -9.63 -39.32 -60.60
C GLY A 159 -10.21 -40.45 -59.75
N ARG A 160 -9.63 -40.72 -58.57
CA ARG A 160 -10.18 -41.70 -57.62
C ARG A 160 -11.47 -41.23 -56.94
N ILE A 161 -11.73 -39.92 -56.93
CA ILE A 161 -12.93 -39.32 -56.34
C ILE A 161 -13.96 -39.00 -57.43
N HIS A 162 -13.51 -38.61 -58.62
CA HIS A 162 -14.37 -38.23 -59.74
C HIS A 162 -14.18 -39.15 -60.95
N PRO A 163 -15.15 -40.03 -61.25
CA PRO A 163 -15.01 -41.01 -62.34
C PRO A 163 -14.89 -40.35 -63.73
N GLY A 164 -15.40 -39.13 -63.90
CA GLY A 164 -15.21 -38.33 -65.11
C GLY A 164 -13.74 -37.97 -65.38
N VAL A 165 -12.99 -37.65 -64.32
CA VAL A 165 -11.55 -37.37 -64.40
C VAL A 165 -10.79 -38.66 -64.71
N ALA A 166 -11.10 -39.77 -64.04
CA ALA A 166 -10.46 -41.07 -64.34
C ALA A 166 -10.68 -41.51 -65.79
N MET A 167 -11.88 -41.31 -66.35
CA MET A 167 -12.13 -41.56 -67.77
C MET A 167 -11.34 -40.63 -68.68
N ALA A 168 -11.24 -39.34 -68.35
CA ALA A 168 -10.44 -38.37 -69.10
C ALA A 168 -8.94 -38.70 -69.08
N LEU A 169 -8.43 -39.27 -67.98
CA LEU A 169 -7.06 -39.79 -67.89
C LEU A 169 -6.86 -41.14 -68.60
N GLY A 170 -7.92 -41.75 -69.12
CA GLY A 170 -7.86 -43.08 -69.72
C GLY A 170 -7.62 -44.20 -68.71
N LEU A 171 -7.93 -43.99 -67.43
CA LEU A 171 -7.78 -44.95 -66.33
C LEU A 171 -9.10 -45.61 -65.91
N ALA A 172 -10.21 -45.20 -66.52
CA ALA A 172 -11.50 -45.80 -66.31
C ALA A 172 -12.32 -45.90 -67.60
N TRP A 173 -13.27 -46.81 -67.58
CA TRP A 173 -14.26 -46.98 -68.64
C TRP A 173 -15.64 -47.20 -68.03
N THR A 174 -16.67 -46.72 -68.72
CA THR A 174 -18.04 -47.08 -68.38
C THR A 174 -18.92 -47.26 -69.60
N GLY A 175 -19.93 -48.13 -69.49
CA GLY A 175 -20.95 -48.33 -70.51
C GLY A 175 -22.03 -49.32 -70.10
N PRO A 176 -23.09 -49.46 -70.91
CA PRO A 176 -24.20 -50.37 -70.61
C PRO A 176 -23.76 -51.83 -70.64
N PHE A 177 -24.42 -52.68 -69.85
CA PHE A 177 -24.18 -54.13 -69.87
C PHE A 177 -24.46 -54.74 -71.27
N PRO A 178 -23.63 -55.68 -71.75
CA PRO A 178 -23.74 -56.27 -73.09
C PRO A 178 -24.89 -57.29 -73.25
N GLY A 179 -25.99 -57.16 -72.49
CA GLY A 179 -27.24 -57.92 -72.66
C GLY A 179 -27.32 -59.28 -71.96
N ALA A 180 -26.36 -59.64 -71.10
CA ALA A 180 -26.40 -60.85 -70.26
C ALA A 180 -26.39 -60.49 -68.77
N LYS A 181 -27.04 -61.33 -67.94
CA LYS A 181 -27.05 -61.18 -66.47
C LYS A 181 -25.65 -61.16 -65.85
N THR A 182 -24.67 -61.75 -66.53
CA THR A 182 -23.26 -61.78 -66.15
C THR A 182 -22.43 -61.43 -67.38
N ALA A 183 -21.41 -60.59 -67.23
CA ALA A 183 -20.45 -60.30 -68.28
C ALA A 183 -19.03 -60.17 -67.71
N THR A 184 -18.05 -60.54 -68.52
CA THR A 184 -16.63 -60.43 -68.20
C THR A 184 -15.96 -59.42 -69.12
N TRP A 185 -15.22 -58.49 -68.54
CA TRP A 185 -14.38 -57.54 -69.25
C TRP A 185 -12.90 -57.90 -69.13
N GLU A 186 -12.16 -57.65 -70.20
CA GLU A 186 -10.70 -57.62 -70.19
C GLU A 186 -10.20 -56.23 -70.53
N ILE A 187 -9.32 -55.72 -69.68
CA ILE A 187 -8.55 -54.50 -69.92
C ILE A 187 -7.19 -54.95 -70.42
N ARG A 188 -6.84 -54.53 -71.64
CA ARG A 188 -5.59 -54.91 -72.29
C ARG A 188 -4.73 -53.68 -72.53
N ARG A 189 -3.46 -53.72 -72.14
CA ARG A 189 -2.48 -52.72 -72.57
C ARG A 189 -2.08 -53.05 -74.01
N LEU A 190 -2.11 -52.05 -74.88
CA LEU A 190 -1.79 -52.19 -76.28
C LEU A 190 -0.51 -51.44 -76.62
N ASP A 191 0.19 -51.89 -77.66
CA ASP A 191 1.28 -51.13 -78.26
C ASP A 191 0.68 -49.88 -78.97
N PRO A 192 1.14 -48.65 -78.64
CA PRO A 192 0.59 -47.43 -79.24
C PRO A 192 0.74 -47.35 -80.78
N ALA A 193 1.79 -47.97 -81.34
CA ALA A 193 2.09 -47.95 -82.77
C ALA A 193 1.36 -49.05 -83.55
N THR A 194 1.37 -50.29 -83.05
CA THR A 194 0.79 -51.45 -83.77
C THR A 194 -0.66 -51.73 -83.38
N ARG A 195 -1.10 -51.24 -82.21
CA ARG A 195 -2.40 -51.52 -81.57
C ARG A 195 -2.63 -53.01 -81.25
N GLU A 196 -1.56 -53.80 -81.23
CA GLU A 196 -1.60 -55.19 -80.80
C GLU A 196 -1.62 -55.27 -79.27
N ALA A 197 -2.25 -56.31 -78.73
CA ALA A 197 -2.34 -56.51 -77.29
C ALA A 197 -1.00 -57.00 -76.74
N LEU A 198 -0.41 -56.22 -75.83
CA LEU A 198 0.81 -56.57 -75.11
C LEU A 198 0.50 -57.51 -73.95
N GLN A 199 -0.43 -57.10 -73.07
CA GLN A 199 -0.79 -57.86 -71.87
C GLN A 199 -2.23 -57.59 -71.43
N VAL A 200 -2.84 -58.57 -70.77
CA VAL A 200 -4.11 -58.40 -70.03
C VAL A 200 -3.78 -57.90 -68.62
N ILE A 201 -4.20 -56.67 -68.32
CA ILE A 201 -3.94 -56.01 -67.03
C ILE A 201 -5.07 -56.17 -66.02
N GLY A 202 -6.25 -56.57 -66.49
CA GLY A 202 -7.39 -56.80 -65.62
C GLY A 202 -8.44 -57.67 -66.29
N ARG A 203 -8.99 -58.62 -65.54
CA ARG A 203 -10.17 -59.39 -65.94
C ARG A 203 -11.23 -59.28 -64.85
N ILE A 204 -12.38 -58.72 -65.18
CA ILE A 204 -13.42 -58.34 -64.21
C ILE A 204 -14.74 -58.95 -64.65
N SER A 205 -15.36 -59.76 -63.78
CA SER A 205 -16.73 -60.27 -63.98
C SER A 205 -17.72 -59.48 -63.12
N LEU A 206 -18.80 -58.98 -63.73
CA LEU A 206 -19.89 -58.30 -63.03
C LEU A 206 -21.24 -58.92 -63.38
N ASN A 207 -22.18 -58.80 -62.44
CA ASN A 207 -23.55 -59.26 -62.59
C ASN A 207 -24.51 -58.06 -62.64
N GLU A 208 -25.35 -58.00 -63.66
CA GLU A 208 -26.37 -56.96 -63.81
C GLU A 208 -27.31 -56.95 -62.61
N GLY A 209 -27.67 -55.77 -62.10
CA GLY A 209 -28.49 -55.58 -60.90
C GLY A 209 -27.80 -55.86 -59.56
N VAL A 210 -26.56 -56.35 -59.55
CA VAL A 210 -25.84 -56.73 -58.32
C VAL A 210 -24.75 -55.71 -58.02
N VAL A 211 -25.08 -54.73 -57.16
CA VAL A 211 -24.08 -53.85 -56.56
C VAL A 211 -23.41 -54.59 -55.42
N ARG A 212 -22.08 -54.76 -55.50
CA ARG A 212 -21.31 -55.36 -54.41
C ARG A 212 -21.16 -54.34 -53.27
N ARG A 213 -21.95 -54.52 -52.21
CA ARG A 213 -21.80 -53.76 -50.96
C ARG A 213 -20.53 -54.24 -50.24
N LEU A 214 -19.66 -53.30 -49.85
CA LEU A 214 -18.46 -53.61 -49.07
C LEU A 214 -18.86 -53.98 -47.62
N PRO A 215 -18.16 -54.94 -46.98
CA PRO A 215 -18.36 -55.23 -45.56
C PRO A 215 -18.13 -54.01 -44.67
N ALA A 216 -18.75 -54.02 -43.50
CA ALA A 216 -18.65 -52.91 -42.56
C ALA A 216 -17.23 -52.83 -41.95
N PRO A 217 -16.68 -51.62 -41.76
CA PRO A 217 -15.53 -51.41 -40.90
C PRO A 217 -15.85 -51.80 -39.44
N GLY A 218 -14.82 -51.90 -38.60
CA GLY A 218 -15.01 -52.00 -37.16
C GLY A 218 -15.70 -50.76 -36.60
N ALA A 219 -16.27 -50.88 -35.39
CA ALA A 219 -16.83 -49.73 -34.68
C ALA A 219 -15.77 -48.63 -34.52
N PRO A 220 -16.08 -47.36 -34.80
CA PRO A 220 -15.15 -46.27 -34.54
C PRO A 220 -14.96 -46.10 -33.04
N VAL A 221 -13.74 -45.75 -32.66
CA VAL A 221 -13.31 -45.63 -31.28
C VAL A 221 -12.77 -44.22 -31.07
N GLN A 222 -13.16 -43.58 -29.95
CA GLN A 222 -12.63 -42.28 -29.59
C GLN A 222 -11.23 -42.41 -29.01
N VAL A 223 -10.24 -41.77 -29.64
CA VAL A 223 -8.86 -41.72 -29.15
C VAL A 223 -8.76 -40.63 -28.08
N PRO A 224 -8.39 -40.95 -26.82
CA PRO A 224 -8.29 -39.97 -25.76
C PRO A 224 -7.18 -38.95 -26.04
N ALA A 225 -7.53 -37.66 -25.96
CA ALA A 225 -6.59 -36.54 -25.98
C ALA A 225 -6.86 -35.66 -24.75
N GLU A 226 -5.97 -35.71 -23.76
CA GLU A 226 -6.13 -35.00 -22.48
C GLU A 226 -5.50 -33.60 -22.47
N ASP A 227 -4.95 -33.15 -23.60
CA ASP A 227 -4.37 -31.82 -23.76
C ASP A 227 -5.23 -30.93 -24.67
N ALA A 228 -4.81 -29.67 -24.81
CA ALA A 228 -5.52 -28.63 -25.56
C ALA A 228 -5.86 -29.01 -27.02
N ARG A 229 -5.15 -29.96 -27.64
CA ARG A 229 -5.46 -30.41 -29.01
C ARG A 229 -6.71 -31.29 -29.08
N GLY A 230 -7.11 -31.87 -27.95
CA GLY A 230 -8.38 -32.58 -27.75
C GLY A 230 -9.54 -31.67 -27.37
N HIS A 231 -9.33 -30.35 -27.22
CA HIS A 231 -10.40 -29.42 -26.82
C HIS A 231 -11.50 -29.37 -27.88
N LEU A 232 -12.70 -29.77 -27.47
CA LEU A 232 -13.93 -29.84 -28.28
C LEU A 232 -13.69 -30.52 -29.64
N ASN A 233 -12.80 -31.51 -29.65
CA ASN A 233 -12.33 -32.20 -30.85
C ASN A 233 -12.38 -33.71 -30.61
N ILE A 234 -13.17 -34.42 -31.40
CA ILE A 234 -13.35 -35.86 -31.29
C ILE A 234 -12.38 -36.53 -32.26
N LEU A 235 -11.41 -37.26 -31.73
CA LEU A 235 -10.44 -38.02 -32.52
C LEU A 235 -10.92 -39.45 -32.66
N LEU A 236 -10.91 -39.98 -33.89
CA LEU A 236 -11.47 -41.27 -34.23
C LEU A 236 -10.46 -42.16 -34.95
N ARG A 237 -10.54 -43.46 -34.67
CA ARG A 237 -9.94 -44.54 -35.46
C ARG A 237 -10.84 -45.77 -35.44
N TRP A 238 -10.58 -46.75 -36.29
CA TRP A 238 -11.39 -47.98 -36.38
C TRP A 238 -10.59 -49.16 -36.91
N ALA A 239 -11.09 -50.37 -36.69
CA ALA A 239 -10.51 -51.57 -37.29
C ALA A 239 -10.93 -51.74 -38.75
N THR A 240 -10.08 -52.40 -39.55
CA THR A 240 -10.44 -52.89 -40.89
C THR A 240 -10.46 -54.42 -40.87
N PRO A 241 -11.66 -55.04 -40.79
CA PRO A 241 -11.83 -56.48 -40.76
C PRO A 241 -11.22 -57.22 -41.97
N ASP A 242 -10.86 -58.49 -41.79
CA ASP A 242 -10.20 -59.31 -42.81
C ASP A 242 -10.99 -59.44 -44.13
N ASP A 243 -12.31 -59.52 -44.05
CA ASP A 243 -13.21 -59.62 -45.20
C ASP A 243 -13.27 -58.31 -46.01
N LEU A 244 -13.25 -57.17 -45.34
CA LEU A 244 -13.08 -55.87 -45.99
C LEU A 244 -11.68 -55.72 -46.59
N ARG A 245 -10.63 -56.14 -45.87
CA ARG A 245 -9.23 -56.06 -46.33
C ARG A 245 -9.00 -56.85 -47.62
N ARG A 246 -9.65 -58.02 -47.76
CA ARG A 246 -9.61 -58.83 -48.99
C ARG A 246 -10.24 -58.14 -50.20
N LEU A 247 -11.04 -57.10 -49.98
CA LEU A 247 -11.71 -56.30 -51.02
C LEU A 247 -11.06 -54.92 -51.18
N SER A 248 -9.82 -54.72 -50.70
CA SER A 248 -9.10 -53.44 -50.74
C SER A 248 -9.04 -52.82 -52.14
N LEU A 249 -8.98 -53.62 -53.21
CA LEU A 249 -8.96 -53.15 -54.59
C LEU A 249 -10.30 -52.56 -55.08
N LEU A 250 -11.41 -52.85 -54.39
CA LEU A 250 -12.74 -52.29 -54.67
C LEU A 250 -13.09 -51.14 -53.72
N HIS A 251 -12.15 -50.76 -52.86
CA HIS A 251 -12.33 -49.84 -51.75
C HIS A 251 -11.41 -48.63 -51.91
N TYR A 252 -11.92 -47.42 -51.65
CA TYR A 252 -11.10 -46.21 -51.58
C TYR A 252 -11.54 -45.27 -50.47
N GLY A 253 -10.96 -45.52 -49.29
CA GLY A 253 -11.17 -44.71 -48.10
C GLY A 253 -12.57 -44.86 -47.49
N PHE A 254 -12.83 -44.06 -46.47
CA PHE A 254 -14.02 -44.20 -45.63
C PHE A 254 -14.84 -42.92 -45.59
N ASN A 255 -16.15 -43.06 -45.34
CA ASN A 255 -17.00 -41.97 -44.89
C ASN A 255 -17.28 -42.12 -43.40
N VAL A 256 -17.29 -40.98 -42.71
CA VAL A 256 -17.57 -40.86 -41.29
C VAL A 256 -18.88 -40.09 -41.15
N TRP A 257 -19.81 -40.67 -40.42
CA TRP A 257 -21.14 -40.14 -40.17
C TRP A 257 -21.28 -39.83 -38.69
N ARG A 258 -21.79 -38.64 -38.38
CA ARG A 258 -22.04 -38.15 -37.03
C ARG A 258 -23.53 -37.92 -36.84
N VAL A 259 -24.06 -38.45 -35.74
CA VAL A 259 -25.48 -38.28 -35.35
C VAL A 259 -25.58 -37.73 -33.94
N GLU A 260 -26.29 -36.62 -33.76
CA GLU A 260 -26.53 -36.04 -32.44
C GLU A 260 -27.33 -36.99 -31.54
N ARG A 261 -26.85 -37.23 -30.31
CA ARG A 261 -27.52 -38.14 -29.36
C ARG A 261 -28.95 -37.68 -29.04
N GLY A 262 -29.15 -36.38 -28.80
CA GLY A 262 -30.46 -35.82 -28.45
C GLY A 262 -31.50 -36.07 -29.52
N PHE A 263 -31.11 -35.93 -30.79
CA PHE A 263 -31.94 -36.27 -31.94
C PHE A 263 -32.23 -37.77 -32.03
N ALA A 264 -31.19 -38.62 -31.92
CA ALA A 264 -31.35 -40.06 -31.99
C ALA A 264 -32.28 -40.63 -30.92
N ASP A 265 -32.11 -40.19 -29.67
CA ASP A 265 -32.94 -40.59 -28.53
C ASP A 265 -34.38 -40.05 -28.68
N GLY A 266 -34.53 -38.81 -29.16
CA GLY A 266 -35.83 -38.15 -29.35
C GLY A 266 -36.70 -38.79 -30.44
N GLU A 267 -36.09 -39.17 -31.56
CA GLU A 267 -36.76 -39.85 -32.69
C GLU A 267 -36.83 -41.38 -32.51
N GLY A 268 -36.22 -41.93 -31.46
CA GLY A 268 -36.19 -43.37 -31.19
C GLY A 268 -35.46 -44.16 -32.29
N LEU A 269 -34.36 -43.60 -32.80
CA LEU A 269 -33.63 -44.16 -33.94
C LEU A 269 -32.97 -45.50 -33.57
N PRO A 270 -33.06 -46.52 -34.43
CA PRO A 270 -32.44 -47.81 -34.18
C PRO A 270 -30.95 -47.76 -34.56
N VAL A 271 -30.15 -46.98 -33.82
CA VAL A 271 -28.72 -46.74 -34.11
C VAL A 271 -27.89 -48.02 -34.27
N ASP A 272 -28.27 -49.12 -33.62
CA ASP A 272 -27.60 -50.42 -33.72
C ASP A 272 -28.06 -51.28 -34.92
N ALA A 273 -29.15 -50.89 -35.60
CA ALA A 273 -29.75 -51.61 -36.71
C ALA A 273 -29.88 -50.74 -37.97
N TRP A 274 -29.16 -49.64 -38.04
CA TRP A 274 -29.11 -48.81 -39.24
C TRP A 274 -28.44 -49.54 -40.39
N GLU A 275 -28.89 -49.22 -41.60
CA GLU A 275 -28.30 -49.69 -42.84
C GLU A 275 -28.10 -48.51 -43.79
N THR A 276 -27.12 -48.65 -44.67
CA THR A 276 -26.97 -47.77 -45.83
C THR A 276 -27.98 -48.19 -46.90
N GLY A 277 -28.73 -47.24 -47.45
CA GLY A 277 -29.67 -47.45 -48.56
C GLY A 277 -29.80 -46.20 -49.41
N ALA A 278 -30.76 -46.15 -50.34
CA ALA A 278 -30.94 -44.96 -51.16
C ALA A 278 -31.46 -43.78 -50.30
N ALA A 279 -31.12 -42.54 -50.65
CA ALA A 279 -31.51 -41.37 -49.86
C ALA A 279 -33.04 -41.18 -49.79
N ASP A 280 -33.79 -41.72 -50.77
CA ASP A 280 -35.25 -41.74 -50.78
C ASP A 280 -35.88 -42.92 -50.02
N GLU A 281 -35.07 -43.85 -49.50
CA GLU A 281 -35.53 -45.05 -48.78
C GLU A 281 -35.70 -44.76 -47.27
N PRO A 282 -36.94 -44.67 -46.76
CA PRO A 282 -37.17 -44.29 -45.37
C PRO A 282 -36.53 -45.27 -44.37
N GLY A 283 -35.90 -44.71 -43.33
CA GLY A 283 -35.27 -45.51 -42.27
C GLY A 283 -33.79 -45.82 -42.48
N THR A 284 -33.20 -45.41 -43.61
CA THR A 284 -31.76 -45.58 -43.89
C THR A 284 -30.94 -44.37 -43.46
N LEU A 285 -29.64 -44.55 -43.24
CA LEU A 285 -28.73 -43.46 -42.85
C LEU A 285 -28.77 -42.28 -43.82
N LEU A 286 -28.76 -42.55 -45.13
CA LEU A 286 -28.77 -41.53 -46.17
C LEU A 286 -30.10 -40.77 -46.23
N TRP A 287 -31.22 -41.44 -45.93
CA TRP A 287 -32.52 -40.77 -45.81
C TRP A 287 -32.54 -39.79 -44.64
N TYR A 288 -32.03 -40.19 -43.46
CA TYR A 288 -31.96 -39.28 -42.32
C TYR A 288 -31.00 -38.12 -42.55
N ALA A 289 -29.88 -38.34 -43.23
CA ALA A 289 -28.95 -37.28 -43.61
C ALA A 289 -29.59 -36.24 -44.55
N GLU A 290 -30.47 -36.68 -45.46
CA GLU A 290 -31.19 -35.77 -46.36
C GLU A 290 -32.30 -34.99 -45.64
N GLN A 291 -33.05 -35.64 -44.74
CA GLN A 291 -34.18 -35.00 -44.05
C GLN A 291 -33.75 -34.14 -42.86
N TYR A 292 -32.66 -34.49 -42.18
CA TYR A 292 -32.17 -33.84 -40.96
C TYR A 292 -30.67 -33.53 -41.05
N PRO A 293 -30.25 -32.69 -42.02
CA PRO A 293 -28.83 -32.44 -42.32
C PRO A 293 -28.06 -31.74 -41.20
N GLU A 294 -28.74 -31.17 -40.20
CA GLU A 294 -28.11 -30.57 -39.00
C GLU A 294 -27.78 -31.62 -37.93
N ALA A 295 -28.57 -32.70 -37.86
CA ALA A 295 -28.47 -33.73 -36.82
C ALA A 295 -27.78 -35.01 -37.30
N VAL A 296 -27.85 -35.32 -38.60
CA VAL A 296 -27.18 -36.46 -39.25
C VAL A 296 -26.28 -35.94 -40.35
N VAL A 297 -24.98 -35.88 -40.06
CA VAL A 297 -23.98 -35.19 -40.88
C VAL A 297 -22.94 -36.18 -41.36
N ARG A 298 -22.56 -36.10 -42.65
CA ARG A 298 -21.31 -36.68 -43.11
C ARG A 298 -20.15 -35.78 -42.68
N ALA A 299 -19.44 -36.18 -41.63
CA ALA A 299 -18.42 -35.35 -40.98
C ALA A 299 -17.22 -35.08 -41.91
N ASN A 300 -16.85 -36.04 -42.77
CA ASN A 300 -15.73 -35.91 -43.68
C ASN A 300 -16.14 -35.44 -45.09
N ARG A 301 -15.52 -34.36 -45.60
CA ARG A 301 -15.68 -33.93 -47.00
C ARG A 301 -14.94 -34.87 -47.97
N LEU A 302 -13.67 -35.14 -47.69
CA LEU A 302 -12.79 -36.04 -48.46
C LEU A 302 -12.82 -37.47 -47.90
N PRO A 303 -12.60 -38.51 -48.72
CA PRO A 303 -12.42 -39.88 -48.22
C PRO A 303 -11.34 -39.91 -47.13
N VAL A 304 -11.64 -40.52 -45.99
CA VAL A 304 -10.61 -40.74 -44.97
C VAL A 304 -9.73 -41.90 -45.44
N LEU A 305 -8.41 -41.67 -45.50
CA LEU A 305 -7.43 -42.66 -45.88
C LEU A 305 -6.54 -42.99 -44.67
N PRO A 306 -6.85 -44.06 -43.92
CA PRO A 306 -5.98 -44.52 -42.85
C PRO A 306 -4.59 -44.85 -43.37
N ASP A 307 -3.57 -44.37 -42.66
CA ASP A 307 -2.16 -44.66 -42.88
C ASP A 307 -1.78 -46.06 -42.35
N GLN A 308 -2.56 -46.59 -41.41
CA GLN A 308 -2.37 -47.90 -40.79
C GLN A 308 -3.65 -48.74 -40.87
N ILE A 309 -3.47 -50.06 -40.92
CA ILE A 309 -4.56 -51.04 -40.88
C ILE A 309 -4.56 -51.68 -39.51
N LEU A 310 -5.61 -51.44 -38.73
CA LEU A 310 -5.76 -51.98 -37.38
C LEU A 310 -6.75 -53.16 -37.36
N ASP A 311 -6.50 -54.13 -36.49
CA ASP A 311 -7.53 -55.05 -36.01
C ASP A 311 -8.38 -54.45 -34.87
N ALA A 312 -9.36 -55.21 -34.37
CA ALA A 312 -10.28 -54.72 -33.34
C ALA A 312 -9.62 -54.51 -31.97
N ALA A 313 -8.55 -55.24 -31.65
CA ALA A 313 -7.81 -55.08 -30.40
C ALA A 313 -6.87 -53.89 -30.49
N GLU A 314 -6.15 -53.74 -31.60
CA GLU A 314 -5.26 -52.61 -31.86
C GLU A 314 -6.03 -51.28 -31.89
N ALA A 315 -7.23 -51.23 -32.46
CA ALA A 315 -8.07 -50.03 -32.46
C ALA A 315 -8.49 -49.58 -31.04
N MET A 316 -8.46 -50.47 -30.04
CA MET A 316 -8.84 -50.21 -28.65
C MET A 316 -7.64 -50.05 -27.70
N ASP A 317 -6.40 -50.12 -28.20
CA ASP A 317 -5.20 -49.99 -27.39
C ASP A 317 -4.77 -48.52 -27.25
N PHE A 318 -4.94 -47.93 -26.07
CA PHE A 318 -4.55 -46.53 -25.79
C PHE A 318 -3.36 -46.45 -24.83
N SER A 319 -2.41 -47.37 -24.99
CA SER A 319 -1.23 -47.42 -24.13
C SER A 319 -0.26 -46.25 -24.34
N SER A 320 -0.39 -45.50 -25.45
CA SER A 320 0.36 -44.28 -25.74
C SER A 320 -0.56 -43.09 -26.03
N SER A 321 0.02 -41.89 -26.11
CA SER A 321 -0.73 -40.67 -26.44
C SER A 321 -0.78 -40.48 -27.96
N PRO A 322 -1.89 -39.96 -28.55
CA PRO A 322 -1.95 -39.59 -29.97
C PRO A 322 -0.92 -38.52 -30.37
N TYR A 323 -0.27 -37.91 -29.38
CA TYR A 323 0.68 -36.84 -29.60
C TYR A 323 2.08 -37.13 -29.04
N ASP A 324 2.37 -38.37 -28.69
CA ASP A 324 3.71 -38.79 -28.35
C ASP A 324 4.63 -38.59 -29.59
N PRO A 325 5.71 -37.80 -29.50
CA PRO A 325 6.60 -37.57 -30.64
C PRO A 325 7.45 -38.80 -31.01
N GLU A 326 7.62 -39.76 -30.10
CA GLU A 326 8.40 -40.98 -30.34
C GLU A 326 7.53 -42.13 -30.88
N ALA A 327 6.26 -42.19 -30.49
CA ALA A 327 5.30 -43.21 -30.93
C ALA A 327 3.83 -42.74 -30.82
N PRO A 328 3.32 -41.92 -31.74
CA PRO A 328 1.95 -41.41 -31.66
C PRO A 328 0.91 -42.51 -31.93
N GLU A 329 -0.18 -42.53 -31.15
CA GLU A 329 -1.35 -43.36 -31.48
C GLU A 329 -1.92 -42.97 -32.86
N PRO A 330 -2.28 -43.93 -33.72
CA PRO A 330 -2.87 -43.62 -35.02
C PRO A 330 -4.25 -42.96 -34.85
N VAL A 331 -4.41 -41.79 -35.46
CA VAL A 331 -5.69 -41.07 -35.56
C VAL A 331 -6.06 -40.95 -37.03
N PHE A 332 -7.23 -41.47 -37.40
CA PHE A 332 -7.67 -41.48 -38.82
C PHE A 332 -8.51 -40.27 -39.17
N PHE A 333 -9.29 -39.76 -38.23
CA PHE A 333 -10.16 -38.61 -38.44
C PHE A 333 -10.30 -37.80 -37.17
N ALA A 334 -10.40 -36.48 -37.30
CA ALA A 334 -10.67 -35.54 -36.21
C ALA A 334 -11.90 -34.71 -36.59
N ASP A 335 -12.88 -34.65 -35.69
CA ASP A 335 -14.09 -33.85 -35.85
C ASP A 335 -14.12 -32.75 -34.79
N ASP A 336 -14.01 -31.52 -35.23
CA ASP A 336 -14.16 -30.28 -34.45
C ASP A 336 -15.41 -29.48 -34.88
N ASN A 337 -16.32 -30.15 -35.59
CA ASN A 337 -17.47 -29.56 -36.27
C ASN A 337 -17.13 -28.49 -37.31
N ARG A 338 -15.92 -28.50 -37.88
CA ARG A 338 -15.45 -27.47 -38.82
C ARG A 338 -15.50 -26.06 -38.21
N ARG A 339 -15.26 -25.94 -36.90
CA ARG A 339 -15.32 -24.67 -36.16
C ARG A 339 -14.38 -23.59 -36.69
N PHE A 340 -13.32 -23.98 -37.41
CA PHE A 340 -12.37 -23.06 -38.05
C PHE A 340 -12.69 -22.70 -39.51
N ASP A 341 -13.75 -23.28 -40.08
CA ASP A 341 -14.25 -22.98 -41.43
C ASP A 341 -15.63 -22.28 -41.33
N ASP A 342 -16.71 -23.05 -41.52
CA ASP A 342 -18.10 -22.61 -41.62
C ASP A 342 -19.02 -23.27 -40.57
N GLY A 343 -18.45 -24.01 -39.62
CA GLY A 343 -19.18 -24.60 -38.50
C GLY A 343 -18.98 -23.86 -37.18
N THR A 344 -19.63 -24.34 -36.12
CA THR A 344 -19.50 -23.84 -34.74
C THR A 344 -18.88 -24.91 -33.86
N ALA A 345 -18.11 -24.53 -32.83
CA ALA A 345 -17.57 -25.51 -31.89
C ALA A 345 -18.68 -26.30 -31.19
N PHE A 346 -18.33 -27.53 -30.78
CA PHE A 346 -19.21 -28.34 -29.94
C PHE A 346 -19.37 -27.72 -28.55
N GLU A 347 -20.44 -28.08 -27.85
CA GLU A 347 -20.56 -27.75 -26.43
C GLU A 347 -19.77 -28.75 -25.57
N ASN A 348 -19.23 -28.31 -24.44
CA ASN A 348 -18.56 -29.20 -23.48
C ASN A 348 -19.55 -30.25 -22.95
N GLY A 349 -19.25 -31.52 -23.19
CA GLY A 349 -20.10 -32.66 -22.83
C GLY A 349 -21.12 -33.06 -23.90
N GLN A 350 -21.15 -32.39 -25.06
CA GLN A 350 -22.04 -32.78 -26.16
C GLN A 350 -21.69 -34.17 -26.69
N GLN A 351 -22.71 -34.98 -26.98
CA GLN A 351 -22.52 -36.39 -27.34
C GLN A 351 -23.10 -36.73 -28.71
N PHE A 352 -22.37 -37.60 -29.43
CA PHE A 352 -22.72 -38.01 -30.78
C PHE A 352 -22.47 -39.51 -30.99
N PHE A 353 -23.32 -40.15 -31.77
CA PHE A 353 -23.03 -41.46 -32.34
C PHE A 353 -22.23 -41.31 -33.62
N TYR A 354 -21.08 -41.98 -33.71
CA TYR A 354 -20.28 -42.04 -34.92
C TYR A 354 -20.37 -43.40 -35.60
N PHE A 355 -20.41 -43.35 -36.93
CA PHE A 355 -20.42 -44.51 -37.80
C PHE A 355 -19.41 -44.33 -38.92
N VAL A 356 -18.90 -45.45 -39.43
CA VAL A 356 -17.95 -45.46 -40.54
C VAL A 356 -18.44 -46.44 -41.60
N THR A 357 -18.33 -46.04 -42.85
CA THR A 357 -18.66 -46.85 -44.02
C THR A 357 -17.45 -46.90 -44.96
N ALA A 358 -17.11 -48.09 -45.43
CA ALA A 358 -16.12 -48.27 -46.48
C ALA A 358 -16.66 -47.74 -47.82
N ARG A 359 -15.88 -46.96 -48.56
CA ARG A 359 -16.32 -46.39 -49.85
C ARG A 359 -15.94 -47.29 -51.02
N ASP A 360 -16.88 -47.55 -51.91
CA ASP A 360 -16.60 -48.28 -53.15
C ASP A 360 -15.89 -47.42 -54.21
N LEU A 361 -15.61 -47.99 -55.38
CA LEU A 361 -14.93 -47.31 -56.52
C LEU A 361 -15.64 -46.06 -57.05
N LEU A 362 -16.91 -45.84 -56.71
CA LEU A 362 -17.70 -44.65 -57.08
C LEU A 362 -17.98 -43.75 -55.86
N GLY A 363 -17.39 -44.05 -54.72
CA GLY A 363 -17.56 -43.30 -53.48
C GLY A 363 -18.85 -43.61 -52.72
N ARG A 364 -19.61 -44.64 -53.12
CA ARG A 364 -20.84 -45.06 -52.43
C ARG A 364 -20.51 -45.77 -51.12
N ASP A 365 -21.37 -45.57 -50.13
CA ASP A 365 -21.25 -46.19 -48.82
C ASP A 365 -21.47 -47.72 -48.87
N GLY A 366 -20.56 -48.46 -48.23
CA GLY A 366 -20.72 -49.88 -47.92
C GLY A 366 -21.69 -50.12 -46.77
N ALA A 367 -21.57 -51.30 -46.14
CA ALA A 367 -22.27 -51.56 -44.89
C ALA A 367 -21.75 -50.62 -43.78
N ILE A 368 -22.66 -50.20 -42.90
CA ILE A 368 -22.36 -49.29 -41.80
C ILE A 368 -21.70 -50.05 -40.65
N SER A 369 -20.68 -49.46 -40.03
CA SER A 369 -20.11 -49.98 -38.79
C SER A 369 -21.15 -49.94 -37.66
N PRO A 370 -20.95 -50.70 -36.57
CA PRO A 370 -21.65 -50.42 -35.31
C PRO A 370 -21.41 -48.96 -34.88
N GLY A 371 -22.43 -48.31 -34.34
CA GLY A 371 -22.35 -46.95 -33.83
C GLY A 371 -21.66 -46.90 -32.48
N THR A 372 -20.81 -45.89 -32.26
CA THR A 372 -20.19 -45.66 -30.96
C THR A 372 -20.51 -44.26 -30.45
N LEU A 373 -20.94 -44.18 -29.19
CA LEU A 373 -21.21 -42.93 -28.52
C LEU A 373 -19.89 -42.28 -28.09
N MET A 374 -19.69 -41.04 -28.49
CA MET A 374 -18.49 -40.24 -28.23
C MET A 374 -18.90 -38.90 -27.62
N THR A 375 -17.99 -38.29 -26.85
CA THR A 375 -18.26 -37.03 -26.13
C THR A 375 -17.22 -35.98 -26.52
N ALA A 376 -17.67 -34.79 -26.90
CA ALA A 376 -16.81 -33.62 -27.06
C ALA A 376 -16.51 -33.03 -25.68
N CYS A 377 -15.24 -32.84 -25.36
CA CYS A 377 -14.81 -32.47 -24.02
C CYS A 377 -14.02 -31.16 -24.08
N ASP A 378 -14.23 -30.28 -23.11
CA ASP A 378 -13.30 -29.20 -22.86
C ASP A 378 -11.97 -29.75 -22.30
N ARG A 379 -10.86 -29.39 -22.95
CA ARG A 379 -9.48 -29.73 -22.54
C ARG A 379 -8.59 -28.49 -22.37
N LEU A 380 -9.17 -27.30 -22.33
CA LEU A 380 -8.44 -26.08 -22.03
C LEU A 380 -8.41 -25.88 -20.52
N PRO A 381 -7.21 -25.77 -19.90
CA PRO A 381 -7.12 -25.47 -18.48
C PRO A 381 -7.70 -24.09 -18.17
N PRO A 382 -8.34 -23.91 -17.00
CA PRO A 382 -8.80 -22.59 -16.58
C PRO A 382 -7.61 -21.65 -16.35
N SER A 383 -7.92 -20.35 -16.29
CA SER A 383 -6.94 -19.30 -15.97
C SER A 383 -6.16 -19.60 -14.68
N VAL A 384 -4.85 -19.31 -14.70
CA VAL A 384 -3.99 -19.48 -13.53
C VAL A 384 -4.35 -18.44 -12.45
N PRO A 385 -4.56 -18.85 -11.18
CA PRO A 385 -4.84 -17.92 -10.09
C PRO A 385 -3.74 -16.86 -9.90
N VAL A 386 -4.16 -15.60 -9.67
CA VAL A 386 -3.24 -14.46 -9.53
C VAL A 386 -3.40 -13.71 -8.21
N GLY A 387 -2.40 -12.89 -7.88
CA GLY A 387 -2.40 -12.07 -6.67
C GLY A 387 -2.35 -12.90 -5.38
N LEU A 388 -1.56 -13.98 -5.40
CA LEU A 388 -1.31 -14.84 -4.25
C LEU A 388 -0.56 -14.06 -3.16
N GLU A 389 -1.04 -14.14 -1.92
CA GLU A 389 -0.41 -13.59 -0.72
C GLU A 389 -0.41 -14.65 0.38
N VAL A 390 0.66 -14.70 1.15
CA VAL A 390 0.77 -15.55 2.35
C VAL A 390 1.03 -14.65 3.55
N ARG A 391 0.23 -14.80 4.60
CA ARG A 391 0.31 -13.99 5.82
C ARG A 391 0.37 -14.88 7.05
N ASN A 392 1.26 -14.58 7.99
CA ASN A 392 1.21 -15.17 9.32
C ASN A 392 0.03 -14.58 10.10
N ARG A 393 -0.83 -15.45 10.62
CA ARG A 393 -2.01 -15.14 11.42
C ARG A 393 -1.88 -15.82 12.76
N TYR A 394 -2.62 -15.33 13.74
CA TYR A 394 -2.67 -15.90 15.09
C TYR A 394 -4.10 -16.34 15.37
N ASP A 395 -4.25 -17.58 15.82
CA ASP A 395 -5.54 -18.13 16.24
C ASP A 395 -5.71 -17.96 17.76
N PRO A 396 -6.66 -17.12 18.22
CA PRO A 396 -6.87 -16.90 19.65
C PRO A 396 -7.51 -18.10 20.37
N GLU A 397 -8.10 -19.06 19.65
CA GLU A 397 -8.73 -20.24 20.27
C GLU A 397 -7.70 -21.31 20.62
N THR A 398 -6.71 -21.50 19.75
CA THR A 398 -5.63 -22.48 19.93
C THR A 398 -4.35 -21.89 20.50
N ASP A 399 -4.24 -20.55 20.57
CA ASP A 399 -3.03 -19.82 20.99
C ASP A 399 -1.81 -20.13 20.10
N GLU A 400 -2.05 -20.43 18.81
CA GLU A 400 -1.01 -20.83 17.86
C GLU A 400 -1.01 -19.96 16.60
N PRO A 401 0.17 -19.59 16.06
CA PRO A 401 0.27 -18.93 14.76
C PRO A 401 0.13 -19.93 13.60
N TYR A 402 -0.45 -19.49 12.48
CA TYR A 402 -0.63 -20.28 11.25
C TYR A 402 -0.45 -19.42 9.99
N LEU A 403 -0.23 -20.04 8.83
CA LEU A 403 -0.12 -19.34 7.56
C LEU A 403 -1.48 -19.31 6.84
N GLU A 404 -1.97 -18.10 6.55
CA GLU A 404 -3.15 -17.85 5.70
C GLU A 404 -2.69 -17.54 4.28
N VAL A 405 -3.17 -18.33 3.32
CA VAL A 405 -2.96 -18.13 1.88
C VAL A 405 -4.19 -17.45 1.29
N SER A 406 -4.02 -16.43 0.46
CA SER A 406 -5.14 -15.76 -0.22
C SER A 406 -4.81 -15.37 -1.65
N TRP A 407 -5.79 -15.41 -2.55
CA TRP A 407 -5.62 -15.08 -3.97
C TRP A 407 -6.85 -14.36 -4.51
N ARG A 408 -6.75 -13.75 -5.71
CA ARG A 408 -7.89 -13.17 -6.40
C ARG A 408 -8.70 -14.27 -7.07
N VAL A 409 -10.02 -14.13 -7.03
CA VAL A 409 -10.94 -15.04 -7.71
C VAL A 409 -10.71 -14.94 -9.23
N ASN A 410 -10.67 -16.06 -9.93
CA ASN A 410 -10.58 -16.08 -11.40
C ASN A 410 -11.83 -15.42 -12.01
N PRO A 411 -11.69 -14.70 -13.13
CA PRO A 411 -12.85 -14.20 -13.87
C PRO A 411 -13.62 -15.38 -14.49
N GLU A 412 -14.88 -15.12 -14.86
CA GLU A 412 -15.62 -16.02 -15.74
C GLU A 412 -14.86 -16.14 -17.09
N PRO A 413 -14.79 -17.36 -17.66
CA PRO A 413 -14.11 -17.58 -18.93
C PRO A 413 -14.85 -16.89 -20.08
N ASP A 414 -14.08 -16.46 -21.08
CA ASP A 414 -14.60 -15.97 -22.35
C ASP A 414 -14.51 -17.09 -23.40
N GLY A 415 -15.60 -17.40 -24.11
CA GLY A 415 -15.59 -18.33 -25.23
C GLY A 415 -15.87 -19.78 -24.87
N GLU A 416 -14.99 -20.70 -25.30
CA GLU A 416 -15.19 -22.16 -25.27
C GLU A 416 -14.70 -22.84 -23.98
N GLU A 417 -14.07 -22.10 -23.06
CA GLU A 417 -13.51 -22.59 -21.80
C GLU A 417 -14.59 -22.78 -20.71
N SER A 418 -14.42 -23.82 -19.89
CA SER A 418 -15.31 -24.10 -18.75
C SER A 418 -15.00 -23.19 -17.55
N PRO A 419 -16.03 -22.80 -16.76
CA PRO A 419 -15.82 -21.94 -15.60
C PRO A 419 -15.03 -22.64 -14.50
N THR A 420 -14.26 -21.85 -13.74
CA THR A 420 -13.54 -22.34 -12.55
C THR A 420 -14.55 -22.75 -11.48
N THR A 421 -14.43 -23.96 -10.93
CA THR A 421 -15.32 -24.49 -9.88
C THR A 421 -14.68 -24.44 -8.50
N ARG A 422 -13.37 -24.68 -8.40
CA ARG A 422 -12.66 -24.73 -7.11
C ARG A 422 -11.16 -24.51 -7.28
N TYR A 423 -10.47 -24.39 -6.15
CA TYR A 423 -9.04 -24.13 -6.08
C TYR A 423 -8.33 -25.13 -5.17
N HIS A 424 -7.11 -25.49 -5.56
CA HIS A 424 -6.23 -26.42 -4.86
C HIS A 424 -4.98 -25.68 -4.37
N VAL A 425 -4.68 -25.80 -3.08
CA VAL A 425 -3.55 -25.11 -2.44
C VAL A 425 -2.44 -26.11 -2.16
N TYR A 426 -1.23 -25.76 -2.60
CA TYR A 426 -0.03 -26.58 -2.45
C TYR A 426 1.00 -25.88 -1.59
N ARG A 427 1.73 -26.64 -0.77
CA ARG A 427 2.81 -26.14 0.09
C ARG A 427 4.13 -26.84 -0.20
N TRP A 428 5.17 -26.07 -0.45
CA TRP A 428 6.50 -26.55 -0.81
C TRP A 428 7.53 -26.14 0.23
N GLU A 429 8.49 -27.02 0.49
CA GLU A 429 9.61 -26.73 1.38
C GLU A 429 10.69 -25.87 0.70
N SER A 430 10.72 -25.87 -0.64
CA SER A 430 11.64 -25.04 -1.44
C SER A 430 11.10 -24.86 -2.86
N LEU A 431 11.66 -23.88 -3.58
CA LEU A 431 11.38 -23.70 -5.01
C LEU A 431 11.94 -24.86 -5.86
N GLU A 432 13.02 -25.52 -5.43
CA GLU A 432 13.56 -26.70 -6.11
C GLU A 432 12.59 -27.88 -6.07
N GLN A 433 11.93 -28.10 -4.92
CA GLN A 433 10.89 -29.12 -4.78
C GLN A 433 9.70 -28.82 -5.68
N LEU A 434 9.26 -27.55 -5.76
CA LEU A 434 8.22 -27.13 -6.69
C LEU A 434 8.61 -27.50 -8.13
N TYR A 435 9.80 -27.11 -8.61
CA TYR A 435 10.23 -27.41 -9.98
C TYR A 435 10.36 -28.91 -10.27
N ALA A 436 10.75 -29.72 -9.28
CA ALA A 436 10.87 -31.16 -9.45
C ALA A 436 9.51 -31.89 -9.48
N HIS A 437 8.49 -31.36 -8.79
CA HIS A 437 7.23 -32.08 -8.53
C HIS A 437 5.96 -31.38 -9.00
N ALA A 438 6.02 -30.18 -9.62
CA ALA A 438 4.84 -29.44 -10.08
C ALA A 438 3.95 -30.20 -11.08
N GLY A 439 4.45 -31.26 -11.70
CA GLY A 439 3.67 -32.12 -12.60
C GLY A 439 2.70 -33.05 -11.87
N ASP A 440 2.93 -33.39 -10.61
CA ASP A 440 2.07 -34.29 -9.83
C ASP A 440 0.98 -33.48 -9.10
N PRO A 441 -0.30 -33.64 -9.46
CA PRO A 441 -1.39 -32.86 -8.88
C PRO A 441 -1.71 -33.22 -7.42
N LEU A 442 -1.20 -34.33 -6.89
CA LEU A 442 -1.43 -34.78 -5.52
C LEU A 442 -0.25 -34.47 -4.59
N PHE A 443 0.94 -34.29 -5.15
CA PHE A 443 2.13 -34.02 -4.35
C PHE A 443 2.00 -32.66 -3.65
N ASN A 444 2.22 -32.62 -2.33
CA ASN A 444 2.17 -31.41 -1.51
C ASN A 444 0.83 -30.63 -1.54
N LEU A 445 -0.26 -31.28 -1.93
CA LEU A 445 -1.61 -30.73 -1.80
C LEU A 445 -2.00 -30.63 -0.31
N VAL A 446 -2.25 -29.42 0.18
CA VAL A 446 -2.60 -29.17 1.60
C VAL A 446 -4.07 -28.83 1.82
N SER A 447 -4.79 -28.42 0.77
CA SER A 447 -6.23 -28.24 0.83
C SER A 447 -6.95 -29.59 0.78
N VAL A 448 -7.15 -30.23 1.95
CA VAL A 448 -7.88 -31.50 2.09
C VAL A 448 -9.28 -31.42 1.46
N HIS A 449 -9.92 -30.25 1.58
CA HIS A 449 -11.08 -29.88 0.79
C HIS A 449 -10.69 -28.72 -0.13
N PRO A 450 -10.98 -28.80 -1.44
CA PRO A 450 -10.77 -27.69 -2.35
C PRO A 450 -11.52 -26.45 -1.86
N VAL A 451 -10.96 -25.28 -2.14
CA VAL A 451 -11.67 -24.02 -1.84
C VAL A 451 -12.63 -23.75 -2.98
N GLU A 452 -13.93 -23.79 -2.68
CA GLU A 452 -15.00 -23.54 -3.68
C GLU A 452 -14.85 -22.15 -4.30
N HIS A 453 -15.18 -22.05 -5.59
CA HIS A 453 -15.19 -20.78 -6.30
C HIS A 453 -16.37 -19.92 -5.83
N ASP A 454 -16.07 -18.67 -5.45
CA ASP A 454 -17.06 -17.65 -5.09
C ASP A 454 -16.77 -16.34 -5.85
N PRO A 455 -17.51 -16.03 -6.92
CA PRO A 455 -17.29 -14.82 -7.71
C PRO A 455 -17.58 -13.53 -6.94
N ALA A 456 -18.34 -13.58 -5.83
CA ALA A 456 -18.67 -12.39 -5.03
C ALA A 456 -17.58 -12.00 -4.01
N ALA A 457 -16.70 -12.94 -3.64
CA ALA A 457 -15.71 -12.72 -2.57
C ALA A 457 -14.58 -11.75 -2.95
N GLY A 458 -14.29 -11.57 -4.25
CA GLY A 458 -13.16 -10.80 -4.79
C GLY A 458 -11.77 -11.40 -4.47
N ARG A 459 -11.58 -11.95 -3.27
CA ARG A 459 -10.44 -12.78 -2.88
C ARG A 459 -10.89 -13.97 -2.04
N LEU A 460 -10.33 -15.14 -2.35
CA LEU A 460 -10.50 -16.36 -1.56
C LEU A 460 -9.33 -16.54 -0.61
N ARG A 461 -9.55 -17.34 0.45
CA ARG A 461 -8.57 -17.60 1.49
C ARG A 461 -8.58 -19.06 1.91
N PHE A 462 -7.41 -19.54 2.32
CA PHE A 462 -7.18 -20.85 2.88
C PHE A 462 -6.29 -20.72 4.12
N ALA A 463 -6.74 -21.27 5.24
CA ALA A 463 -5.95 -21.33 6.47
C ALA A 463 -5.23 -22.68 6.54
N ASP A 464 -3.90 -22.68 6.44
CA ASP A 464 -3.11 -23.91 6.54
C ASP A 464 -3.00 -24.35 8.01
N ARG A 465 -3.95 -25.18 8.43
CA ARG A 465 -4.10 -25.73 9.78
C ARG A 465 -4.27 -27.25 9.80
N GLY A 466 -3.85 -27.92 8.72
CA GLY A 466 -3.89 -29.38 8.62
C GLY A 466 -2.94 -30.06 9.61
N ALA A 467 -3.02 -31.39 9.71
CA ALA A 467 -2.19 -32.18 10.64
C ALA A 467 -0.67 -31.98 10.43
N ASP A 468 -0.25 -31.66 9.22
CA ASP A 468 1.15 -31.36 8.85
C ASP A 468 1.39 -29.86 8.60
N ALA A 469 0.52 -28.96 9.07
CA ALA A 469 0.72 -27.53 8.92
C ALA A 469 2.01 -27.06 9.62
N PRO A 470 2.67 -25.98 9.11
CA PRO A 470 3.76 -25.35 9.83
C PRO A 470 3.36 -25.06 11.28
N ALA A 471 4.22 -25.40 12.24
CA ALA A 471 3.94 -25.23 13.66
C ALA A 471 5.05 -24.45 14.39
N TYR A 472 4.66 -23.56 15.30
CA TYR A 472 5.59 -22.84 16.19
C TYR A 472 5.78 -23.61 17.51
N PRO A 473 6.99 -23.69 18.10
CA PRO A 473 8.26 -23.09 17.65
C PRO A 473 9.05 -23.95 16.66
N ALA A 474 8.62 -25.19 16.36
CA ALA A 474 9.39 -26.17 15.60
C ALA A 474 9.84 -25.67 14.21
N ASP A 475 8.97 -24.95 13.50
CA ASP A 475 9.21 -24.44 12.15
C ASP A 475 9.49 -22.93 12.10
N ALA A 476 9.78 -22.29 13.24
CA ALA A 476 10.01 -20.84 13.34
C ALA A 476 11.14 -20.30 12.43
N THR A 477 12.08 -21.18 12.06
CA THR A 477 13.23 -20.84 11.20
C THR A 477 13.06 -21.28 9.74
N ARG A 478 11.93 -21.91 9.40
CA ARG A 478 11.67 -22.47 8.07
C ARG A 478 10.84 -21.50 7.22
N THR A 479 11.13 -21.51 5.93
CA THR A 479 10.33 -20.80 4.91
C THR A 479 9.53 -21.81 4.12
N PHE A 480 8.22 -21.58 4.01
CA PHE A 480 7.31 -22.39 3.21
C PHE A 480 6.87 -21.59 2.00
N TYR A 481 6.74 -22.24 0.85
CA TYR A 481 6.24 -21.63 -0.38
C TYR A 481 4.87 -22.19 -0.70
N TYR A 482 3.95 -21.35 -1.16
CA TYR A 482 2.61 -21.75 -1.54
C TYR A 482 2.35 -21.43 -3.00
N THR A 483 1.56 -22.29 -3.65
CA THR A 483 1.01 -22.06 -4.99
C THR A 483 -0.44 -22.51 -5.01
N VAL A 484 -1.25 -21.94 -5.88
CA VAL A 484 -2.65 -22.30 -6.06
C VAL A 484 -2.90 -22.69 -7.51
N ARG A 485 -3.70 -23.73 -7.73
CA ARG A 485 -4.23 -24.13 -9.05
C ARG A 485 -5.74 -24.01 -9.04
N ALA A 486 -6.33 -23.61 -10.16
CA ALA A 486 -7.76 -23.65 -10.40
C ALA A 486 -8.16 -24.96 -11.07
N GLU A 487 -9.35 -25.44 -10.75
CA GLU A 487 -10.01 -26.58 -11.40
C GLU A 487 -11.31 -26.09 -12.06
N ASP A 488 -11.59 -26.53 -13.28
CA ASP A 488 -12.81 -26.19 -14.01
C ASP A 488 -13.92 -27.25 -13.89
N ALA A 489 -15.00 -27.08 -14.66
CA ALA A 489 -16.12 -28.00 -14.79
C ALA A 489 -16.08 -28.86 -16.07
N GLY A 490 -14.92 -29.37 -16.50
CA GLY A 490 -14.81 -30.24 -17.67
C GLY A 490 -15.74 -31.48 -17.63
N ALA A 491 -16.51 -31.74 -18.69
CA ALA A 491 -17.53 -32.81 -18.69
C ALA A 491 -16.94 -34.23 -18.70
N CYS A 492 -15.69 -34.37 -19.14
CA CYS A 492 -14.98 -35.65 -19.28
C CYS A 492 -13.86 -35.83 -18.24
N GLY A 493 -13.86 -35.00 -17.21
CA GLY A 493 -12.76 -34.82 -16.27
C GLY A 493 -12.40 -33.34 -16.20
N SER A 494 -12.14 -32.85 -14.99
CA SER A 494 -11.78 -31.46 -14.78
C SER A 494 -10.33 -31.18 -15.19
N ASN A 495 -10.09 -30.00 -15.74
CA ASN A 495 -8.76 -29.53 -16.09
C ASN A 495 -8.20 -28.68 -14.94
N LEU A 496 -6.91 -28.86 -14.66
CA LEU A 496 -6.20 -28.06 -13.67
C LEU A 496 -5.33 -27.01 -14.36
N SER A 497 -5.44 -25.75 -13.93
CA SER A 497 -4.56 -24.68 -14.38
C SER A 497 -3.09 -24.99 -14.06
N GLY A 498 -2.16 -24.23 -14.65
CA GLY A 498 -0.80 -24.13 -14.12
C GLY A 498 -0.79 -23.62 -12.66
N HIS A 499 0.32 -23.84 -11.96
CA HIS A 499 0.53 -23.25 -10.63
C HIS A 499 0.61 -21.72 -10.72
N SER A 500 0.00 -21.03 -9.77
CA SER A 500 0.25 -19.60 -9.55
C SER A 500 1.73 -19.32 -9.30
N GLY A 501 2.15 -18.06 -9.44
CA GLY A 501 3.46 -17.63 -8.95
C GLY A 501 3.64 -18.01 -7.46
N PRO A 502 4.78 -18.62 -7.07
CA PRO A 502 4.97 -19.07 -5.70
C PRO A 502 5.14 -17.87 -4.75
N MET A 503 4.50 -17.94 -3.60
CA MET A 503 4.62 -16.93 -2.54
C MET A 503 5.09 -17.59 -1.24
N TRP A 504 6.04 -16.97 -0.55
CA TRP A 504 6.62 -17.52 0.66
C TRP A 504 5.95 -17.00 1.93
N GLY A 505 6.00 -17.80 3.00
CA GLY A 505 5.56 -17.44 4.35
C GLY A 505 6.46 -18.06 5.42
N VAL A 506 6.56 -17.39 6.56
CA VAL A 506 7.30 -17.83 7.76
C VAL A 506 6.42 -17.64 8.99
N LEU A 507 6.47 -18.58 9.93
CA LEU A 507 5.87 -18.38 11.25
C LEU A 507 6.74 -17.46 12.09
N ARG A 508 6.12 -16.63 12.93
CA ARG A 508 6.76 -15.70 13.85
C ARG A 508 6.05 -15.73 15.20
N GLU A 509 6.80 -15.51 16.27
CA GLU A 509 6.27 -15.27 17.60
C GLU A 509 5.69 -13.87 17.69
N TRP A 510 4.49 -13.75 18.26
CA TRP A 510 3.80 -12.47 18.46
C TRP A 510 3.78 -12.03 19.93
N ALA A 511 4.28 -12.86 20.86
CA ALA A 511 4.38 -12.53 22.27
C ALA A 511 5.61 -11.66 22.53
N GLY A 512 5.39 -10.41 22.94
CA GLY A 512 6.45 -9.52 23.39
C GLY A 512 7.12 -9.98 24.69
N PRO A 513 8.26 -9.36 25.07
CA PRO A 513 8.96 -9.70 26.30
C PRO A 513 8.17 -9.28 27.54
N GLU A 514 8.58 -9.76 28.73
CA GLU A 514 8.02 -9.33 30.01
C GLU A 514 8.19 -7.81 30.21
N ALA A 515 7.27 -7.20 30.97
CA ALA A 515 7.31 -5.77 31.23
C ALA A 515 8.57 -5.38 32.04
N PRO A 516 9.23 -4.26 31.71
CA PRO A 516 10.39 -3.81 32.47
C PRO A 516 10.00 -3.28 33.85
N GLU A 517 10.82 -3.53 34.86
CA GLU A 517 10.70 -2.89 36.18
C GLU A 517 11.62 -1.67 36.26
N GLY A 518 11.34 -0.67 37.09
CA GLY A 518 12.20 0.52 37.17
C GLY A 518 12.05 1.35 38.42
N THR A 519 12.93 2.34 38.56
CA THR A 519 12.93 3.31 39.66
C THR A 519 13.15 4.73 39.14
N VAL A 520 12.72 5.72 39.93
CA VAL A 520 12.95 7.16 39.70
C VAL A 520 13.60 7.76 40.95
N ALA A 521 14.62 8.58 40.74
CA ALA A 521 15.36 9.30 41.75
C ALA A 521 15.32 10.82 41.47
N VAL A 522 15.22 11.61 42.53
CA VAL A 522 15.00 13.07 42.45
C VAL A 522 15.96 13.83 43.38
N ASN A 523 16.22 15.09 43.04
CA ASN A 523 16.90 16.04 43.91
C ASN A 523 15.93 16.67 44.94
N CYS A 524 16.30 16.61 46.23
CA CYS A 524 15.49 17.07 47.36
C CYS A 524 16.14 18.27 48.05
N GLU A 525 15.34 19.20 48.57
CA GLU A 525 15.80 20.35 49.38
C GLU A 525 15.47 20.15 50.85
N GLU A 526 16.38 20.56 51.73
CA GLU A 526 16.22 20.58 53.18
C GLU A 526 16.64 21.96 53.72
N VAL A 527 15.75 22.67 54.40
CA VAL A 527 16.08 23.95 55.05
C VAL A 527 16.56 23.69 56.47
N ARG A 528 17.79 24.11 56.80
CA ARG A 528 18.38 23.92 58.12
C ARG A 528 18.56 25.24 58.86
N VAL A 529 18.07 25.24 60.10
CA VAL A 529 18.25 26.34 61.06
C VAL A 529 19.13 25.87 62.20
N GLU A 530 20.10 26.70 62.61
CA GLU A 530 21.02 26.40 63.70
C GLU A 530 21.10 27.58 64.67
N PHE A 531 20.95 27.30 65.97
CA PHE A 531 21.20 28.30 67.01
C PHE A 531 22.69 28.30 67.38
N LEU A 532 23.36 29.44 67.17
CA LEU A 532 24.81 29.56 67.37
C LEU A 532 25.18 30.07 68.77
N GLY A 533 24.25 30.67 69.51
CA GLY A 533 24.46 31.17 70.86
C GLY A 533 23.97 32.60 71.10
N THR A 534 24.48 33.24 72.14
CA THR A 534 24.16 34.65 72.48
C THR A 534 25.41 35.51 72.61
N SER A 535 25.28 36.80 72.26
CA SER A 535 26.36 37.80 72.40
C SER A 535 25.84 39.08 73.04
N GLY A 536 26.61 39.73 73.91
CA GLY A 536 26.21 41.00 74.53
C GLY A 536 26.24 42.17 73.55
N ILE A 537 25.23 43.05 73.61
CA ILE A 537 25.17 44.29 72.81
C ILE A 537 25.17 45.49 73.75
N GLY A 538 26.10 46.44 73.54
CA GLY A 538 26.36 47.54 74.47
C GLY A 538 25.41 48.74 74.41
N ASN A 539 24.21 48.64 73.82
CA ASN A 539 23.32 49.79 73.59
C ASN A 539 22.03 49.74 74.44
N PRO A 540 21.89 50.58 75.50
CA PRO A 540 20.71 50.62 76.36
C PRO A 540 19.50 51.37 75.77
N GLU A 541 19.63 52.09 74.65
CA GLU A 541 18.50 52.85 74.05
C GLU A 541 17.44 51.97 73.38
N LEU A 542 17.73 50.69 73.12
CA LEU A 542 16.75 49.72 72.60
C LEU A 542 15.72 49.26 73.65
N SER A 543 15.83 49.74 74.90
CA SER A 543 14.95 49.37 75.99
C SER A 543 14.16 50.58 76.49
N ARG A 544 12.84 50.56 76.23
CA ARG A 544 11.73 51.27 76.93
C ARG A 544 10.86 52.16 76.03
N GLU A 545 10.19 51.54 75.06
CA GLU A 545 8.79 51.89 74.78
C GLU A 545 7.89 51.14 75.80
N ARG A 546 6.88 51.81 76.39
CA ARG A 546 5.95 51.11 77.28
C ARG A 546 5.19 50.06 76.47
N GLY A 547 5.20 48.82 76.94
CA GLY A 547 4.41 47.73 76.34
C GLY A 547 5.19 46.76 75.44
N PHE A 548 6.49 46.97 75.16
CA PHE A 548 7.28 46.08 74.28
C PHE A 548 8.64 45.70 74.85
N TYR A 549 9.10 44.47 74.54
CA TYR A 549 10.48 44.00 74.74
C TYR A 549 11.17 43.85 73.37
N ALA A 550 12.30 44.52 73.18
CA ALA A 550 13.10 44.41 71.97
C ALA A 550 14.05 43.22 72.04
N LEU A 551 13.88 42.25 71.14
CA LEU A 551 14.72 41.07 70.98
C LEU A 551 15.67 41.25 69.79
N PRO A 552 16.98 41.45 70.01
CA PRO A 552 17.94 41.52 68.93
C PRO A 552 18.33 40.13 68.44
N LEU A 553 18.25 39.92 67.13
CA LEU A 553 18.60 38.69 66.44
C LEU A 553 19.67 39.00 65.38
N ILE A 554 20.78 38.28 65.40
CA ILE A 554 21.78 38.30 64.34
C ILE A 554 21.60 37.01 63.55
N ILE A 555 21.09 37.13 62.32
CA ILE A 555 20.80 35.97 61.48
C ILE A 555 21.76 35.98 60.31
N ASN A 556 22.54 34.91 60.18
CA ASN A 556 23.37 34.63 59.01
C ASN A 556 22.61 33.69 58.07
N ILE A 557 22.24 34.18 56.89
CA ILE A 557 21.63 33.39 55.82
C ILE A 557 22.75 33.09 54.83
N GLU A 558 23.02 31.82 54.63
CA GLU A 558 24.10 31.35 53.76
C GLU A 558 23.64 31.14 52.32
N ASP A 559 22.32 31.10 52.08
CA ASP A 559 21.72 30.77 50.79
C ASP A 559 20.62 31.77 50.39
N PRO A 560 20.66 32.35 49.17
CA PRO A 560 19.63 33.27 48.68
C PRO A 560 18.24 32.64 48.52
N GLU A 561 18.13 31.31 48.50
CA GLU A 561 16.84 30.60 48.38
C GLU A 561 15.99 30.70 49.66
N VAL A 562 16.52 31.24 50.77
CA VAL A 562 15.75 31.49 52.00
C VAL A 562 14.79 32.68 51.79
N ALA A 563 13.51 32.38 51.65
CA ALA A 563 12.47 33.37 51.38
C ALA A 563 11.99 34.12 52.64
N TRP A 564 11.97 33.44 53.79
CA TRP A 564 11.44 33.97 55.04
C TRP A 564 11.98 33.22 56.25
N PHE A 565 11.91 33.86 57.41
CA PHE A 565 12.04 33.20 58.70
C PHE A 565 10.97 33.66 59.66
N GLU A 566 10.57 32.77 60.55
CA GLU A 566 9.58 33.03 61.59
C GLU A 566 10.20 32.80 62.95
N VAL A 567 9.98 33.77 63.83
CA VAL A 567 10.44 33.75 65.21
C VAL A 567 9.23 33.65 66.10
N ALA A 568 9.20 32.64 66.95
CA ALA A 568 8.17 32.46 67.96
C ALA A 568 8.80 32.51 69.36
N TRP A 569 8.06 33.10 70.29
CA TRP A 569 8.38 33.04 71.70
C TRP A 569 7.23 32.33 72.42
N ASN A 570 7.53 31.14 72.92
CA ASN A 570 6.52 30.27 73.52
C ASN A 570 6.82 30.05 75.00
N SER A 571 5.80 30.20 75.85
CA SER A 571 5.77 29.60 77.19
C SER A 571 5.33 28.13 77.07
N SER A 572 5.45 27.35 78.15
CA SER A 572 5.12 25.91 78.17
C SER A 572 3.73 25.57 77.63
N ASP A 573 2.76 26.49 77.70
CA ASP A 573 1.36 26.25 77.30
C ASP A 573 0.77 27.25 76.30
N GLN A 574 1.51 28.30 75.89
CA GLN A 574 0.99 29.37 74.99
C GLN A 574 2.08 30.00 74.10
N VAL A 575 1.69 30.36 72.86
CA VAL A 575 2.48 31.25 71.99
C VAL A 575 2.28 32.67 72.50
N LEU A 576 3.35 33.27 73.03
CA LEU A 576 3.30 34.62 73.62
C LEU A 576 3.51 35.70 72.56
N ALA A 577 4.34 35.42 71.55
CA ALA A 577 4.48 36.27 70.37
C ALA A 577 5.01 35.48 69.17
N ARG A 578 4.67 35.95 67.98
CA ARG A 578 5.13 35.41 66.71
C ARG A 578 5.36 36.55 65.73
N VAL A 579 6.51 36.54 65.07
CA VAL A 579 6.86 37.53 64.06
C VAL A 579 7.47 36.81 62.87
N SER A 580 6.88 37.04 61.70
CA SER A 580 7.38 36.53 60.42
C SER A 580 8.09 37.65 59.68
N VAL A 581 9.29 37.35 59.19
CA VAL A 581 10.11 38.26 58.39
C VAL A 581 10.24 37.66 57.00
N VAL A 582 9.86 38.42 55.98
CA VAL A 582 9.90 38.00 54.57
C VAL A 582 10.92 38.84 53.81
N ALA A 583 11.57 38.23 52.82
CA ALA A 583 12.70 38.80 52.06
C ALA A 583 13.85 39.27 52.98
N PRO A 584 14.42 38.38 53.80
CA PRO A 584 15.45 38.75 54.77
C PRO A 584 16.80 39.10 54.10
N ALA A 585 17.39 40.27 54.44
CA ALA A 585 18.72 40.69 54.03
C ALA A 585 19.86 40.18 54.95
N VAL A 586 21.05 39.89 54.40
CA VAL A 586 22.18 39.35 55.21
C VAL A 586 23.57 39.92 54.98
N PRO A 587 24.44 39.89 56.02
CA PRO A 587 24.11 39.70 57.44
C PRO A 587 23.54 40.99 58.05
N TYR A 588 22.41 40.91 58.76
CA TYR A 588 21.76 42.08 59.36
C TYR A 588 21.35 41.83 60.83
N LEU A 589 21.33 42.91 61.64
CA LEU A 589 20.78 42.89 62.99
C LEU A 589 19.27 43.15 62.91
N TYR A 590 18.48 42.10 63.11
CA TYR A 590 17.03 42.21 63.20
C TYR A 590 16.64 42.53 64.64
N ILE A 591 15.78 43.54 64.81
CA ILE A 591 15.25 43.88 66.14
C ILE A 591 13.77 43.55 66.12
N VAL A 592 13.42 42.43 66.73
CA VAL A 592 12.03 41.97 66.82
C VAL A 592 11.43 42.53 68.10
N ARG A 593 10.38 43.35 67.97
CA ARG A 593 9.66 43.88 69.13
C ARG A 593 8.55 42.90 69.51
N ILE A 594 8.59 42.42 70.75
CA ILE A 594 7.59 41.53 71.32
C ILE A 594 6.69 42.34 72.23
N PRO A 595 5.36 42.39 72.01
CA PRO A 595 4.45 43.03 72.96
C PRO A 595 4.47 42.26 74.29
N ILE A 596 4.61 42.99 75.39
CA ILE A 596 4.59 42.46 76.77
C ILE A 596 3.41 43.00 77.58
N GLU A 597 2.51 43.75 76.93
CA GLU A 597 1.36 44.37 77.58
C GLU A 597 0.37 43.29 78.05
N GLY A 598 0.16 43.18 79.37
CA GLY A 598 -0.73 42.20 79.99
C GLY A 598 -0.07 40.87 80.43
N VAL A 599 1.24 40.68 80.23
CA VAL A 599 1.97 39.46 80.65
C VAL A 599 2.57 39.63 82.05
N ASP A 600 2.19 38.78 83.01
CA ASP A 600 2.77 38.78 84.36
C ASP A 600 4.22 38.25 84.34
N ALA A 601 5.12 38.83 85.15
CA ALA A 601 6.54 38.52 85.15
C ALA A 601 6.85 37.04 85.44
N LYS A 602 5.93 36.36 86.15
CA LYS A 602 6.02 34.93 86.48
C LYS A 602 5.63 34.00 85.31
N ASP A 603 4.85 34.51 84.36
CA ASP A 603 4.32 33.78 83.21
C ASP A 603 5.10 34.10 81.91
N ALA A 604 5.99 35.09 81.97
CA ALA A 604 6.88 35.53 80.91
C ALA A 604 8.17 34.67 80.78
N ASP A 605 8.21 33.42 81.24
CA ASP A 605 9.37 32.55 80.99
C ASP A 605 9.11 31.69 79.76
N GLY A 606 9.86 31.94 78.68
CA GLY A 606 9.59 31.30 77.39
C GLY A 606 10.85 30.97 76.60
N THR A 607 10.71 30.03 75.66
CA THR A 607 11.77 29.60 74.75
C THR A 607 11.64 30.34 73.43
N LEU A 608 12.77 30.85 72.94
CA LEU A 608 12.87 31.39 71.59
C LEU A 608 12.97 30.25 70.59
N LEU A 609 12.09 30.23 69.59
CA LEU A 609 12.14 29.30 68.48
C LEU A 609 12.29 30.05 67.17
N LEU A 610 13.05 29.47 66.25
CA LEU A 610 13.17 29.96 64.88
C LEU A 610 12.91 28.81 63.92
N ARG A 611 12.14 29.08 62.87
CA ARG A 611 12.08 28.25 61.66
C ARG A 611 12.24 29.14 60.43
N ALA A 612 12.63 28.55 59.32
CA ALA A 612 12.81 29.25 58.06
C ALA A 612 12.19 28.46 56.92
N GLY A 613 11.88 29.14 55.81
CA GLY A 613 11.38 28.50 54.60
C GLY A 613 12.06 29.01 53.34
N SER A 614 12.14 28.15 52.34
CA SER A 614 12.71 28.44 51.02
C SER A 614 11.68 29.03 50.04
N HIS A 615 12.15 29.60 48.93
CA HIS A 615 11.31 30.03 47.82
C HIS A 615 10.56 28.86 47.14
N HIS A 616 11.04 27.62 47.30
CA HIS A 616 10.39 26.38 46.82
C HIS A 616 9.32 25.83 47.77
N GLY A 617 9.12 26.47 48.94
CA GLY A 617 8.11 26.09 49.93
C GLY A 617 8.53 24.96 50.86
N THR A 618 9.83 24.65 50.96
CA THR A 618 10.37 23.75 51.99
C THR A 618 10.55 24.52 53.28
N VAL A 619 10.15 23.92 54.41
CA VAL A 619 10.15 24.60 55.72
C VAL A 619 10.94 23.77 56.73
N SER A 620 11.83 24.43 57.47
CA SER A 620 12.57 23.78 58.55
C SER A 620 11.65 23.40 59.70
N PRO A 621 11.96 22.36 60.48
CA PRO A 621 11.37 22.21 61.80
C PRO A 621 11.69 23.42 62.67
N TRP A 622 10.91 23.62 63.74
CA TRP A 622 11.22 24.62 64.76
C TRP A 622 12.50 24.24 65.51
N VAL A 623 13.45 25.17 65.54
CA VAL A 623 14.71 24.99 66.26
C VAL A 623 14.67 25.80 67.55
N PHE A 624 14.98 25.12 68.66
CA PHE A 624 14.96 25.70 69.99
C PHE A 624 16.26 26.47 70.23
N GLY A 625 16.13 27.75 70.54
CA GLY A 625 17.23 28.61 70.93
C GLY A 625 17.41 28.59 72.43
N VAL A 626 17.30 29.78 73.04
CA VAL A 626 17.48 29.96 74.48
C VAL A 626 16.15 30.25 75.17
N ARG A 627 16.04 29.77 76.41
CA ARG A 627 14.96 30.13 77.33
C ARG A 627 15.33 31.38 78.11
N PHE A 628 14.46 32.38 78.11
CA PHE A 628 14.68 33.62 78.85
C PHE A 628 13.36 34.28 79.25
N ASN A 629 13.45 35.15 80.26
CA ASN A 629 12.33 35.97 80.72
C ASN A 629 12.59 37.45 80.39
N PRO A 630 11.86 38.06 79.44
CA PRO A 630 12.08 39.43 78.98
C PRO A 630 11.79 40.47 80.07
N VAL A 631 11.01 40.14 81.09
CA VAL A 631 10.67 41.06 82.20
C VAL A 631 11.79 41.12 83.24
N LEU A 632 12.63 40.08 83.34
CA LEU A 632 13.71 39.98 84.32
C LEU A 632 15.12 40.20 83.72
N ALA A 633 15.26 40.22 82.39
CA ALA A 633 16.53 40.38 81.71
C ALA A 633 17.12 41.80 81.90
N GLN A 634 18.30 41.90 82.54
CA GLN A 634 18.97 43.18 82.82
C GLN A 634 19.96 43.63 81.73
N SER A 635 20.26 42.80 80.74
CA SER A 635 21.20 43.07 79.65
C SER A 635 20.63 42.66 78.29
N VAL A 636 20.83 43.48 77.26
CA VAL A 636 20.41 43.18 75.87
C VAL A 636 21.41 42.20 75.25
N LEU A 637 20.98 40.96 75.02
CA LEU A 637 21.74 39.92 74.31
C LEU A 637 21.22 39.78 72.88
N ALA A 638 22.11 39.76 71.89
CA ALA A 638 21.81 39.29 70.55
C ALA A 638 21.76 37.76 70.54
N HIS A 639 20.76 37.19 69.88
CA HIS A 639 20.69 35.76 69.61
C HIS A 639 21.20 35.48 68.20
N LEU A 640 22.24 34.65 68.10
CA LEU A 640 22.90 34.33 66.84
C LEU A 640 22.29 33.08 66.25
N TRP A 641 21.87 33.16 64.99
CA TRP A 641 21.30 32.06 64.24
C TRP A 641 21.97 31.94 62.87
N ARG A 642 22.03 30.72 62.36
CA ARG A 642 22.40 30.41 60.98
C ARG A 642 21.22 29.73 60.29
N ILE A 643 20.99 30.12 59.04
CA ILE A 643 20.02 29.48 58.15
C ILE A 643 20.77 29.10 56.86
N ARG A 644 20.64 27.85 56.44
CA ARG A 644 21.18 27.34 55.18
C ARG A 644 20.17 26.43 54.49
N VAL A 645 20.31 26.28 53.18
CA VAL A 645 19.56 25.32 52.39
C VAL A 645 20.55 24.24 51.96
N ASP A 646 20.26 22.99 52.31
CA ASP A 646 21.03 21.83 51.88
C ASP A 646 20.22 21.09 50.82
N TYR A 647 20.82 20.82 49.65
CA TYR A 647 20.26 19.88 48.69
C TYR A 647 20.76 18.48 49.08
N GLY A 648 19.84 17.58 49.47
CA GLY A 648 20.19 16.26 49.96
C GLY A 648 21.15 15.55 49.00
N GLY A 649 22.31 15.11 49.50
CA GLY A 649 23.43 14.67 48.66
C GLY A 649 23.05 13.63 47.60
N THR A 650 23.24 13.97 46.32
CA THR A 650 23.12 13.12 45.11
C THR A 650 21.90 12.19 45.08
N PHE A 651 20.81 12.63 44.44
CA PHE A 651 19.67 11.83 43.99
C PHE A 651 19.11 10.79 44.99
N ALA A 652 18.02 11.15 45.68
CA ALA A 652 17.33 10.23 46.59
C ALA A 652 16.19 9.47 45.88
N PRO A 653 15.89 8.22 46.28
CA PRO A 653 14.67 7.53 45.84
C PRO A 653 13.41 8.33 46.18
N LEU A 654 12.38 8.20 45.35
CA LEU A 654 11.09 8.89 45.52
C LEU A 654 10.42 8.73 46.90
N THR A 655 10.72 7.65 47.62
CA THR A 655 10.22 7.40 48.99
C THR A 655 10.60 8.46 50.01
N ASP A 656 11.61 9.29 49.72
CA ASP A 656 12.25 10.14 50.71
C ASP A 656 11.76 11.60 50.69
N CYS A 657 11.32 12.16 49.55
CA CYS A 657 10.85 13.55 49.49
C CYS A 657 9.76 13.89 48.45
N GLY A 658 9.43 13.01 47.49
CA GLY A 658 8.29 13.14 46.55
C GLY A 658 8.26 14.35 45.58
N ARG A 659 9.12 15.35 45.80
CA ARG A 659 9.17 16.64 45.13
C ARG A 659 10.55 16.83 44.49
N HIS A 660 10.59 17.22 43.23
CA HIS A 660 11.82 17.43 42.48
C HIS A 660 12.04 18.91 42.20
N ILE A 661 13.20 19.43 42.59
CA ILE A 661 13.63 20.79 42.28
C ILE A 661 14.51 20.74 41.05
N SER A 662 13.97 21.31 39.98
CA SER A 662 14.56 21.28 38.63
C SER A 662 15.60 22.37 38.40
N ARG A 663 15.63 23.40 39.26
CA ARG A 663 16.54 24.53 39.17
C ARG A 663 17.00 24.99 40.54
N ILE A 664 18.29 25.19 40.70
CA ILE A 664 18.91 25.71 41.92
C ILE A 664 19.84 26.86 41.59
N ASP A 665 19.82 27.93 42.39
CA ASP A 665 20.83 28.99 42.32
C ASP A 665 22.10 28.52 43.03
N VAL A 666 23.24 28.51 42.31
CA VAL A 666 24.52 28.04 42.88
C VAL A 666 25.29 29.25 43.45
N PRO A 667 25.67 29.23 44.75
CA PRO A 667 26.38 30.35 45.36
C PRO A 667 27.70 30.69 44.64
N GLY A 668 27.78 31.89 44.06
CA GLY A 668 28.99 32.41 43.41
C GLY A 668 29.01 32.37 41.88
N GLU A 669 27.99 31.79 41.24
CA GLU A 669 27.81 31.81 39.78
C GLU A 669 26.60 32.66 39.38
N SER A 670 26.63 33.26 38.19
CA SER A 670 25.48 33.98 37.63
C SER A 670 24.62 33.03 36.80
N GLY A 671 23.64 32.36 37.42
CA GLY A 671 22.66 31.51 36.73
C GLY A 671 22.16 30.33 37.58
N LYS A 672 20.98 29.82 37.24
CA LYS A 672 20.39 28.60 37.84
C LYS A 672 20.89 27.35 37.09
N GLU A 673 21.39 26.34 37.80
CA GLU A 673 21.73 25.02 37.24
C GLU A 673 20.46 24.18 37.04
N ILE A 674 20.37 23.42 35.94
CA ILE A 674 19.27 22.48 35.69
C ILE A 674 19.64 21.13 36.32
N VAL A 675 18.82 20.65 37.24
CA VAL A 675 18.98 19.32 37.85
C VAL A 675 18.04 18.34 37.15
N CYS A 676 18.59 17.32 36.51
CA CYS A 676 17.81 16.31 35.78
C CYS A 676 17.08 15.38 36.75
N VAL A 677 16.03 14.69 36.30
CA VAL A 677 15.49 13.51 36.98
C VAL A 677 16.27 12.30 36.51
N GLN A 678 16.60 11.37 37.41
CA GLN A 678 17.32 10.14 37.06
C GLN A 678 16.43 8.92 37.26
N GLY A 679 16.62 7.88 36.46
CA GLY A 679 15.94 6.62 36.67
C GLY A 679 16.71 5.43 36.13
N SER A 680 16.22 4.24 36.49
CA SER A 680 16.79 2.97 36.01
C SER A 680 15.71 2.00 35.63
N LEU A 681 16.00 1.10 34.69
CA LEU A 681 15.15 -0.02 34.28
C LEU A 681 15.89 -1.34 34.43
N SER A 682 15.15 -2.39 34.80
CA SER A 682 15.55 -3.79 34.72
C SER A 682 14.78 -4.47 33.59
N LEU A 683 15.52 -4.98 32.60
CA LEU A 683 15.01 -5.56 31.36
C LEU A 683 15.12 -7.09 31.39
N ALA A 684 14.05 -7.78 30.98
CA ALA A 684 14.05 -9.23 30.79
C ALA A 684 15.06 -9.67 29.72
N GLU A 685 15.50 -10.94 29.75
CA GLU A 685 16.54 -11.48 28.85
C GLU A 685 16.17 -11.38 27.35
N ARG A 686 14.87 -11.51 27.04
CA ARG A 686 14.30 -11.39 25.70
C ARG A 686 14.26 -9.95 25.17
N SER A 687 14.46 -8.94 26.01
CA SER A 687 14.40 -7.54 25.61
C SER A 687 15.65 -7.13 24.81
N ARG A 688 15.42 -6.45 23.69
CA ARG A 688 16.44 -5.91 22.77
C ARG A 688 16.34 -4.41 22.56
N GLU A 689 15.15 -3.82 22.67
CA GLU A 689 14.96 -2.37 22.67
C GLU A 689 14.15 -1.97 23.90
N TRP A 690 14.41 -0.78 24.43
CA TRP A 690 13.66 -0.21 25.54
C TRP A 690 13.33 1.25 25.29
N LYS A 691 12.18 1.69 25.80
CA LYS A 691 11.68 3.06 25.68
C LYS A 691 11.15 3.54 27.01
N VAL A 692 11.49 4.78 27.36
CA VAL A 692 10.94 5.50 28.52
C VAL A 692 10.14 6.68 28.01
N TYR A 693 8.91 6.76 28.49
CA TYR A 693 7.97 7.83 28.20
C TYR A 693 7.71 8.64 29.46
N ARG A 694 7.46 9.93 29.31
CA ARG A 694 6.90 10.78 30.36
C ARG A 694 5.48 11.20 30.01
N ARG A 695 4.67 11.43 31.03
CA ARG A 695 3.37 12.08 30.92
C ARG A 695 3.32 13.24 31.90
N VAL A 696 2.95 14.41 31.39
CA VAL A 696 2.83 15.64 32.15
C VAL A 696 1.35 15.86 32.48
N ASN A 697 0.99 15.87 33.76
CA ASN A 697 -0.39 15.83 34.24
C ASN A 697 -1.19 14.71 33.54
N ASP A 698 -2.35 15.04 32.97
CA ASP A 698 -3.20 14.14 32.18
C ASP A 698 -2.97 14.26 30.65
N GLY A 699 -1.81 14.78 30.23
CA GLY A 699 -1.45 14.95 28.83
C GLY A 699 -1.07 13.66 28.08
N THR A 700 -0.58 13.81 26.86
CA THR A 700 -0.10 12.67 26.04
C THR A 700 1.26 12.16 26.51
N LEU A 701 1.52 10.87 26.31
CA LEU A 701 2.82 10.26 26.54
C LEU A 701 3.86 10.79 25.54
N MET A 702 5.01 11.22 26.03
CA MET A 702 6.14 11.71 25.24
C MET A 702 7.35 10.81 25.46
N LEU A 703 7.97 10.34 24.39
CA LEU A 703 9.23 9.59 24.47
C LEU A 703 10.36 10.51 24.96
N ILE A 704 11.11 10.09 25.97
CA ILE A 704 12.22 10.88 26.53
C ILE A 704 13.56 10.14 26.50
N ALA A 705 13.55 8.82 26.54
CA ALA A 705 14.76 8.02 26.42
C ALA A 705 14.45 6.71 25.70
N GLN A 706 15.43 6.21 24.95
CA GLN A 706 15.36 4.90 24.32
C GLN A 706 16.77 4.34 24.14
N GLY A 707 16.86 3.03 24.03
CA GLY A 707 18.13 2.36 23.77
C GLY A 707 17.95 0.92 23.29
N VAL A 708 19.05 0.35 22.85
CA VAL A 708 19.16 -1.04 22.39
C VAL A 708 20.01 -1.80 23.41
N ARG A 709 19.71 -3.08 23.62
CA ARG A 709 20.46 -4.00 24.47
C ARG A 709 21.03 -5.13 23.61
N GLU A 710 22.35 -5.23 23.55
CA GLU A 710 23.02 -6.32 22.85
C GLU A 710 23.04 -7.61 23.68
N THR A 711 23.21 -8.75 23.00
CA THR A 711 23.27 -10.05 23.67
C THR A 711 24.51 -10.12 24.58
N GLY A 712 24.30 -10.34 25.89
CA GLY A 712 25.36 -10.42 26.89
C GLY A 712 25.55 -9.16 27.73
N GLU A 713 24.84 -8.06 27.41
CA GLU A 713 24.85 -6.86 28.24
C GLU A 713 23.98 -7.00 29.50
N PRO A 714 24.32 -6.27 30.59
CA PRO A 714 23.51 -6.22 31.81
C PRO A 714 22.07 -5.81 31.50
N GLY A 715 21.10 -6.42 32.18
CA GLY A 715 19.69 -6.05 32.04
C GLY A 715 19.33 -4.71 32.68
N ALA A 716 20.27 -4.03 33.34
CA ALA A 716 20.04 -2.76 34.01
C ALA A 716 20.48 -1.58 33.13
N VAL A 717 19.59 -0.64 32.84
CA VAL A 717 19.87 0.57 32.05
C VAL A 717 19.46 1.83 32.80
N GLY A 718 20.25 2.90 32.68
CA GLY A 718 19.96 4.21 33.27
C GLY A 718 19.37 5.18 32.24
N TRP A 719 18.57 6.15 32.72
CA TRP A 719 18.02 7.22 31.90
C TRP A 719 17.92 8.52 32.71
N GLU A 720 17.88 9.65 32.01
CA GLU A 720 17.77 10.99 32.61
C GLU A 720 16.72 11.83 31.87
N ASP A 721 16.03 12.72 32.60
CA ASP A 721 15.13 13.74 32.03
C ASP A 721 15.55 15.13 32.53
N CYS A 722 16.25 15.88 31.67
CA CYS A 722 16.72 17.23 31.96
C CYS A 722 15.80 18.33 31.41
N VAL A 723 14.73 17.97 30.68
CA VAL A 723 13.89 18.94 29.94
C VAL A 723 12.52 19.03 30.61
N LEU A 724 12.51 19.33 31.90
CA LEU A 724 11.28 19.39 32.68
C LEU A 724 10.40 20.57 32.24
N PRO A 725 9.06 20.39 32.20
CA PRO A 725 8.11 21.44 31.79
C PRO A 725 8.22 22.68 32.70
N GLY A 726 8.17 23.87 32.10
CA GLY A 726 8.39 25.15 32.80
C GLY A 726 7.40 25.56 33.90
N PRO A 727 6.11 25.15 33.89
CA PRO A 727 5.20 25.49 34.98
C PRO A 727 5.51 24.74 36.29
N ALA A 728 5.60 25.47 37.38
CA ALA A 728 5.71 24.93 38.72
C ALA A 728 4.51 24.02 39.09
N PHE A 729 4.74 23.01 39.93
CA PHE A 729 3.75 22.09 40.51
C PHE A 729 3.08 21.15 39.50
N THR A 730 3.88 20.71 38.54
CA THR A 730 3.43 19.80 37.48
C THR A 730 3.69 18.35 37.89
N THR A 731 2.67 17.48 37.79
CA THR A 731 2.85 16.04 38.03
C THR A 731 3.47 15.40 36.79
N ILE A 732 4.59 14.71 36.95
CA ILE A 732 5.28 14.03 35.85
C ILE A 732 5.35 12.54 36.19
N CYS A 733 4.70 11.71 35.37
CA CYS A 733 4.73 10.26 35.52
C CYS A 733 5.57 9.63 34.42
N TYR A 734 6.44 8.70 34.81
CA TYR A 734 7.33 7.97 33.90
C TYR A 734 6.80 6.57 33.62
N TYR A 735 6.93 6.12 32.37
CA TYR A 735 6.47 4.83 31.88
C TYR A 735 7.57 4.14 31.09
N ALA A 736 7.60 2.81 31.07
CA ALA A 736 8.56 2.05 30.28
C ALA A 736 7.90 0.90 29.50
N GLN A 737 8.51 0.58 28.36
CA GLN A 737 8.14 -0.54 27.51
C GLN A 737 9.41 -1.14 26.89
N ALA A 738 9.47 -2.46 26.79
CA ALA A 738 10.54 -3.20 26.16
C ALA A 738 10.06 -3.90 24.88
N PHE A 739 10.97 -4.20 23.96
CA PHE A 739 10.68 -4.90 22.71
C PHE A 739 11.69 -6.02 22.51
N ASP A 740 11.26 -7.13 21.91
CA ASP A 740 12.14 -8.25 21.57
C ASP A 740 12.89 -8.03 20.25
N GLU A 741 13.64 -9.04 19.79
CA GLU A 741 14.38 -9.00 18.51
C GLU A 741 13.50 -8.90 17.26
N HIS A 742 12.19 -9.09 17.41
CA HIS A 742 11.21 -9.01 16.33
C HIS A 742 10.36 -7.74 16.39
N GLY A 743 10.60 -6.87 17.37
CA GLY A 743 9.87 -5.62 17.57
C GLY A 743 8.52 -5.80 18.27
N ASN A 744 8.25 -6.94 18.89
CA ASN A 744 7.02 -7.15 19.64
C ASN A 744 7.10 -6.41 21.00
N PRO A 745 6.11 -5.57 21.35
CA PRO A 745 6.13 -4.79 22.58
C PRO A 745 5.71 -5.60 23.82
N SER A 746 6.36 -5.34 24.95
CA SER A 746 5.85 -5.67 26.29
C SER A 746 4.62 -4.81 26.63
N PRO A 747 3.88 -5.09 27.71
CA PRO A 747 2.98 -4.12 28.30
C PRO A 747 3.73 -2.81 28.63
N LEU A 748 3.08 -1.67 28.40
CA LEU A 748 3.55 -0.36 28.85
C LEU A 748 3.19 -0.21 30.33
N VAL A 749 4.20 -0.04 31.18
CA VAL A 749 4.02 0.04 32.64
C VAL A 749 4.43 1.40 33.17
N ARG A 750 3.71 1.87 34.20
CA ARG A 750 4.07 3.10 34.93
C ARG A 750 5.16 2.76 35.95
N ILE A 751 6.28 3.47 35.89
CA ILE A 751 7.39 3.34 36.83
C ILE A 751 7.02 4.08 38.12
N ASP A 752 6.92 5.41 38.06
CA ASP A 752 6.56 6.26 39.20
C ASP A 752 6.15 7.67 38.76
N CYS A 753 5.74 8.53 39.70
CA CYS A 753 5.40 9.93 39.45
C CYS A 753 6.10 10.88 40.45
N ILE A 754 6.53 12.03 39.94
CA ILE A 754 7.15 13.12 40.71
C ILE A 754 6.30 14.40 40.62
N GLU A 755 6.45 15.31 41.57
CA GLU A 755 5.98 16.70 41.43
C GLU A 755 7.18 17.61 41.15
N ALA A 756 7.21 18.25 39.98
CA ALA A 756 8.26 19.20 39.61
C ALA A 756 7.95 20.60 40.16
N ILE A 757 8.89 21.20 40.90
CA ILE A 757 8.75 22.54 41.49
C ILE A 757 9.78 23.49 40.90
N HIS A 758 9.30 24.69 40.58
CA HIS A 758 10.10 25.80 40.07
C HIS A 758 9.82 27.04 40.93
N SER A 759 10.85 27.84 41.22
CA SER A 759 10.72 29.16 41.89
C SER A 759 10.36 30.29 40.92
N ASP A 760 10.34 30.02 39.61
CA ASP A 760 10.09 31.00 38.55
C ASP A 760 8.58 31.21 38.32
N PHE A 761 7.96 32.02 39.17
CA PHE A 761 6.58 32.49 38.96
C PHE A 761 6.54 33.77 38.12
N PRO A 762 5.48 33.98 37.32
CA PRO A 762 5.29 35.27 36.66
C PRO A 762 5.10 36.38 37.69
N ILE A 763 5.68 37.54 37.41
CA ILE A 763 5.52 38.74 38.23
C ILE A 763 4.20 39.41 37.83
N PRO A 764 3.19 39.51 38.71
CA PRO A 764 1.95 40.19 38.37
C PRO A 764 2.18 41.68 38.13
N MET A 765 1.43 42.28 37.22
CA MET A 765 1.41 43.73 37.03
C MET A 765 0.16 44.33 37.64
N LEU A 766 0.31 45.09 38.73
CA LEU A 766 -0.80 45.70 39.47
C LEU A 766 -1.14 47.07 38.88
N ALA A 767 -2.35 47.20 38.32
CA ALA A 767 -2.88 48.46 37.83
C ALA A 767 -3.20 49.42 39.00
N SER A 768 -3.28 50.72 38.69
CA SER A 768 -3.71 51.72 39.66
C SER A 768 -5.10 51.35 40.23
N PRO A 769 -5.27 51.36 41.56
CA PRO A 769 -6.59 51.14 42.16
C PRO A 769 -7.60 52.20 41.73
N GLU A 770 -8.88 51.81 41.63
CA GLU A 770 -9.96 52.69 41.17
C GLU A 770 -11.16 52.61 42.09
N ALA A 771 -11.86 53.72 42.29
CA ALA A 771 -13.17 53.69 42.94
C ALA A 771 -14.21 53.01 42.03
N VAL A 772 -15.18 52.31 42.63
CA VAL A 772 -16.24 51.63 41.88
C VAL A 772 -17.50 52.48 41.87
N ASP A 773 -17.90 52.95 40.68
CA ASP A 773 -19.10 53.75 40.51
C ASP A 773 -20.38 53.00 40.96
N GLY A 774 -21.22 53.68 41.74
CA GLY A 774 -22.48 53.13 42.25
C GLY A 774 -22.35 52.06 43.34
N ALA A 775 -21.13 51.79 43.84
CA ALA A 775 -20.88 50.89 44.96
C ALA A 775 -20.89 51.64 46.32
N PRO A 776 -20.95 50.92 47.46
CA PRO A 776 -20.82 51.54 48.79
C PRO A 776 -19.54 52.36 48.95
N GLU A 777 -19.58 53.36 49.83
CA GLU A 777 -18.43 54.21 50.17
C GLU A 777 -17.21 53.36 50.55
N GLY A 778 -16.03 53.73 50.06
CA GLY A 778 -14.78 52.99 50.30
C GLY A 778 -14.52 51.81 49.34
N THR A 779 -15.48 51.44 48.48
CA THR A 779 -15.29 50.33 47.53
C THR A 779 -14.23 50.69 46.48
N THR A 780 -13.14 49.93 46.49
CA THR A 780 -11.98 50.08 45.61
C THR A 780 -11.75 48.80 44.81
N ARG A 781 -11.64 48.91 43.49
CA ARG A 781 -11.27 47.81 42.61
C ARG A 781 -9.76 47.75 42.44
N LEU A 782 -9.19 46.61 42.82
CA LEU A 782 -7.82 46.22 42.51
C LEU A 782 -7.85 45.36 41.23
N ARG A 783 -6.99 45.68 40.26
CA ARG A 783 -6.84 44.92 39.01
C ARG A 783 -5.39 44.58 38.77
N TRP A 784 -5.09 43.35 38.40
CA TRP A 784 -3.73 42.95 38.02
C TRP A 784 -3.74 41.97 36.84
N PHE A 785 -2.65 41.99 36.09
CA PHE A 785 -2.44 41.13 34.93
C PHE A 785 -1.33 40.11 35.22
N SER A 786 -1.57 38.84 34.92
CA SER A 786 -0.58 37.76 35.04
C SER A 786 -0.94 36.57 34.14
N PRO A 787 0.04 35.89 33.51
CA PRO A 787 -0.16 34.56 32.94
C PRO A 787 -0.76 33.60 33.96
N ARG A 788 -1.56 32.63 33.51
CA ARG A 788 -2.25 31.65 34.36
C ARG A 788 -1.42 30.42 34.72
N ALA A 789 -0.43 30.07 33.89
CA ALA A 789 0.29 28.80 34.01
C ALA A 789 1.09 28.72 35.33
N GLY A 790 0.94 27.61 36.06
CA GLY A 790 1.71 27.32 37.28
C GLY A 790 1.24 28.04 38.56
N ILE A 791 0.11 28.75 38.54
CA ILE A 791 -0.41 29.53 39.69
C ILE A 791 -1.65 28.86 40.30
N ASP A 792 -1.67 28.61 41.62
CA ASP A 792 -2.89 28.19 42.34
C ASP A 792 -3.75 29.42 42.71
N ARG A 793 -3.10 30.44 43.30
CA ARG A 793 -3.74 31.66 43.84
C ARG A 793 -2.83 32.88 43.73
N PHE A 794 -3.38 34.06 44.02
CA PHE A 794 -2.62 35.28 44.30
C PHE A 794 -2.71 35.65 45.77
N GLU A 795 -1.60 36.15 46.32
CA GLU A 795 -1.60 36.86 47.60
C GLU A 795 -1.66 38.36 47.35
N VAL A 796 -2.59 39.04 48.03
CA VAL A 796 -2.75 40.49 48.04
C VAL A 796 -2.28 41.00 49.38
N TRP A 797 -1.21 41.79 49.37
CA TRP A 797 -0.63 42.36 50.57
C TRP A 797 -1.05 43.82 50.69
N VAL A 798 -1.62 44.18 51.84
CA VAL A 798 -2.17 45.51 52.10
C VAL A 798 -1.52 46.11 53.35
N SER A 799 -1.12 47.37 53.26
CA SER A 799 -0.62 48.17 54.37
C SER A 799 -1.34 49.51 54.43
N ALA A 800 -1.50 50.10 55.62
CA ALA A 800 -2.12 51.41 55.85
C ALA A 800 -1.10 52.37 56.47
N GLU A 801 -1.19 53.66 56.16
CA GLU A 801 -0.27 54.69 56.72
C GLU A 801 -0.47 54.88 58.23
N THR A 802 -1.71 54.79 58.72
CA THR A 802 -2.01 54.82 60.16
C THR A 802 -2.95 53.67 60.54
N GLY A 803 -2.71 53.02 61.68
CA GLY A 803 -3.46 51.85 62.11
C GLY A 803 -3.07 50.56 61.38
N GLN A 804 -4.03 49.64 61.24
CA GLN A 804 -3.86 48.40 60.47
C GLN A 804 -5.08 48.17 59.58
N PRO A 805 -4.91 47.53 58.39
CA PRO A 805 -6.04 47.13 57.56
C PRO A 805 -7.03 46.21 58.30
N ALA A 806 -8.29 46.16 57.86
CA ALA A 806 -9.30 45.28 58.46
C ALA A 806 -8.97 43.79 58.23
N ASP A 807 -9.32 42.90 59.17
CA ASP A 807 -9.06 41.45 58.99
C ASP A 807 -9.87 40.81 57.85
N ASP A 808 -10.95 41.45 57.41
CA ASP A 808 -11.73 41.07 56.23
C ASP A 808 -11.99 42.31 55.37
N LEU A 809 -11.44 42.32 54.16
CA LEU A 809 -11.59 43.42 53.19
C LEU A 809 -12.77 43.23 52.23
N GLN A 810 -13.53 42.14 52.37
CA GLN A 810 -14.60 41.73 51.45
C GLN A 810 -14.09 41.50 50.00
N GLY A 811 -14.97 41.23 49.02
CA GLY A 811 -14.58 41.25 47.61
C GLY A 811 -13.98 39.97 47.01
N ASN A 812 -14.38 38.80 47.49
CA ASN A 812 -13.85 37.47 47.09
C ASN A 812 -12.39 37.20 47.48
N LEU A 813 -11.80 37.99 48.38
CA LEU A 813 -10.55 37.64 49.06
C LEU A 813 -10.84 36.85 50.34
N SER A 814 -9.87 36.06 50.81
CA SER A 814 -9.95 35.45 52.14
C SER A 814 -9.89 36.50 53.26
N PRO A 815 -10.26 36.16 54.51
CA PRO A 815 -9.77 36.87 55.68
C PRO A 815 -8.24 36.89 55.74
N ASN A 816 -7.69 37.80 56.54
CA ASN A 816 -6.25 37.95 56.77
C ASN A 816 -5.62 36.61 57.22
N LEU A 817 -4.52 36.23 56.56
CA LEU A 817 -3.87 34.92 56.71
C LEU A 817 -2.81 34.87 57.82
N ALA A 818 -2.37 36.02 58.34
CA ALA A 818 -1.33 36.10 59.36
C ALA A 818 -1.42 37.36 60.21
N ASP A 819 -0.90 37.31 61.43
CA ASP A 819 -0.59 38.51 62.20
C ASP A 819 0.41 39.40 61.41
N PRO A 820 0.46 40.72 61.68
CA PRO A 820 1.16 41.68 60.83
C PRO A 820 2.61 41.28 60.54
N ILE A 821 2.94 41.20 59.25
CA ILE A 821 4.25 40.74 58.77
C ILE A 821 5.18 41.93 58.58
N ILE A 822 6.44 41.76 58.99
CA ILE A 822 7.50 42.74 58.76
C ILE A 822 8.20 42.39 57.45
N ALA A 823 8.14 43.29 56.47
CA ALA A 823 8.96 43.21 55.26
C ALA A 823 10.24 44.01 55.49
N ALA A 824 11.41 43.37 55.38
CA ALA A 824 12.69 44.07 55.43
C ALA A 824 12.96 44.69 54.05
N ASP A 825 12.71 45.99 53.86
CA ASP A 825 13.23 46.68 52.69
C ASP A 825 14.73 46.93 52.92
N GLY A 826 15.57 46.57 51.95
CA GLY A 826 17.04 46.65 52.06
C GLY A 826 17.62 48.06 52.27
N ALA A 827 16.79 49.06 52.61
CA ALA A 827 17.12 50.46 52.78
C ALA A 827 16.63 51.03 54.13
N GLY A 828 16.84 50.31 55.23
CA GLY A 828 16.67 50.85 56.57
C GLY A 828 15.21 50.90 57.05
N VAL A 829 15.00 50.36 58.25
CA VAL A 829 13.72 50.10 58.90
C VAL A 829 12.72 51.28 58.78
N ARG A 830 11.81 51.20 57.81
CA ARG A 830 10.41 51.60 58.04
C ARG A 830 9.66 50.31 58.36
N ASP A 831 9.18 50.16 59.60
CA ASP A 831 8.35 49.03 60.03
C ASP A 831 7.01 49.06 59.26
N VAL A 832 7.00 48.67 57.99
CA VAL A 832 5.77 48.57 57.21
C VAL A 832 5.13 47.23 57.54
N GLN A 833 4.08 47.29 58.34
CA GLN A 833 3.25 46.14 58.68
C GLN A 833 2.30 45.84 57.51
N TRP A 834 2.30 44.58 57.08
CA TRP A 834 1.43 44.08 56.02
C TRP A 834 0.44 43.06 56.58
N LYS A 835 -0.83 43.18 56.17
CA LYS A 835 -1.82 42.10 56.24
C LYS A 835 -1.91 41.41 54.88
N VAL A 836 -2.18 40.11 54.91
CA VAL A 836 -2.10 39.24 53.72
C VAL A 836 -3.43 38.55 53.49
N TYR A 837 -3.97 38.72 52.28
CA TYR A 837 -5.21 38.09 51.84
C TYR A 837 -4.89 37.21 50.63
N GLN A 838 -5.73 36.20 50.34
CA GLN A 838 -5.56 35.38 49.13
C GLN A 838 -6.81 35.39 48.25
N SER A 839 -6.59 35.29 46.94
CA SER A 839 -7.64 35.10 45.96
C SER A 839 -8.29 33.70 46.05
N PRO A 840 -9.44 33.48 45.39
CA PRO A 840 -9.94 32.14 45.08
C PRO A 840 -8.95 31.36 44.19
N ARG A 841 -9.12 30.04 44.08
CA ARG A 841 -8.30 29.22 43.19
C ARG A 841 -8.57 29.56 41.73
N LEU A 842 -7.51 29.60 40.93
CA LEU A 842 -7.62 29.76 39.48
C LEU A 842 -8.32 28.55 38.84
N GLU A 843 -8.06 27.33 39.35
CA GLU A 843 -8.76 26.09 38.92
C GLU A 843 -10.28 26.15 39.15
N ALA A 844 -10.75 26.97 40.10
CA ALA A 844 -12.17 27.16 40.36
C ALA A 844 -12.81 28.21 39.41
N GLY A 845 -12.09 28.67 38.38
CA GLY A 845 -12.59 29.59 37.36
C GLY A 845 -12.44 31.08 37.70
N TYR A 846 -11.50 31.45 38.58
CA TYR A 846 -11.28 32.85 38.95
C TYR A 846 -10.53 33.65 37.85
N GLY A 847 -11.11 34.78 37.41
CA GLY A 847 -10.60 35.68 36.37
C GLY A 847 -11.06 35.32 34.94
N GLU A 848 -10.92 36.26 34.00
CA GLU A 848 -11.12 36.04 32.55
C GLU A 848 -9.81 36.32 31.82
N GLY A 849 -9.19 35.28 31.23
CA GLY A 849 -7.89 35.42 30.58
C GLY A 849 -6.76 35.78 31.57
N PRO A 850 -5.80 36.64 31.18
CA PRO A 850 -4.70 37.06 32.05
C PRO A 850 -5.06 38.19 33.03
N GLU A 851 -6.31 38.67 33.06
CA GLU A 851 -6.76 39.74 33.96
C GLU A 851 -7.48 39.18 35.20
N PHE A 852 -7.12 39.73 36.37
CA PHE A 852 -7.71 39.39 37.66
C PHE A 852 -8.12 40.66 38.41
N SER A 853 -9.19 40.57 39.20
CA SER A 853 -9.65 41.69 39.99
C SER A 853 -10.30 41.30 41.32
N ALA A 854 -10.22 42.21 42.29
CA ALA A 854 -10.87 42.12 43.59
C ALA A 854 -11.46 43.48 43.97
N ALA A 855 -12.68 43.50 44.49
CA ALA A 855 -13.36 44.72 44.93
C ALA A 855 -13.34 44.80 46.46
N VAL A 856 -12.37 45.52 47.02
CA VAL A 856 -12.14 45.62 48.48
C VAL A 856 -12.80 46.87 49.05
N VAL A 857 -13.19 46.82 50.32
CA VAL A 857 -13.74 47.99 51.05
C VAL A 857 -12.63 48.59 51.93
N LEU A 858 -12.29 49.85 51.68
CA LEU A 858 -11.25 50.60 52.39
C LEU A 858 -11.84 51.76 53.18
N GLU A 859 -11.17 52.19 54.25
CA GLU A 859 -11.57 53.40 54.97
C GLU A 859 -11.35 54.66 54.09
N PRO A 860 -12.37 55.52 53.88
CA PRO A 860 -12.24 56.74 53.10
C PRO A 860 -11.16 57.69 53.64
N GLY A 861 -10.38 58.29 52.73
CA GLY A 861 -9.34 59.27 53.08
C GLY A 861 -8.07 58.72 53.77
N MET A 862 -8.00 57.42 54.05
CA MET A 862 -6.79 56.76 54.57
C MET A 862 -5.89 56.31 53.40
N GLN A 863 -4.58 56.49 53.54
CA GLN A 863 -3.61 56.06 52.53
C GLN A 863 -3.26 54.58 52.70
N TYR A 864 -3.45 53.79 51.64
CA TYR A 864 -3.12 52.37 51.57
C TYR A 864 -2.03 52.09 50.54
N ARG A 865 -1.32 50.98 50.74
CA ARG A 865 -0.36 50.39 49.81
C ARG A 865 -0.73 48.95 49.48
N PHE A 866 -0.56 48.59 48.21
CA PHE A 866 -0.94 47.30 47.65
C PHE A 866 0.21 46.70 46.85
N LYS A 867 0.41 45.39 47.00
CA LYS A 867 1.25 44.57 46.10
C LYS A 867 0.65 43.17 46.00
N VAL A 868 0.88 42.51 44.87
CA VAL A 868 0.32 41.19 44.56
C VAL A 868 1.44 40.24 44.15
N ARG A 869 1.35 38.96 44.52
CA ARG A 869 2.26 37.91 44.03
C ARG A 869 1.53 36.61 43.72
N ALA A 870 2.06 35.85 42.79
CA ALA A 870 1.59 34.50 42.48
C ALA A 870 2.10 33.49 43.52
N VAL A 871 1.27 32.49 43.87
CA VAL A 871 1.64 31.45 44.82
C VAL A 871 1.17 30.06 44.38
N ALA A 872 1.91 29.06 44.84
CA ALA A 872 1.62 27.65 44.64
C ALA A 872 0.45 27.13 45.48
N ARG A 873 0.09 25.86 45.27
CA ARG A 873 -0.80 25.14 46.17
C ARG A 873 -0.11 24.91 47.52
N GLY A 874 -0.80 25.24 48.60
CA GLY A 874 -0.32 24.98 49.97
C GLY A 874 -0.81 26.03 50.98
N GLY A 875 -0.38 25.86 52.23
CA GLY A 875 -0.64 26.82 53.30
C GLY A 875 0.20 28.10 53.16
N PHE A 876 -0.21 29.18 53.81
CA PHE A 876 0.59 30.41 53.87
C PHE A 876 1.96 30.13 54.51
N LEU A 877 3.04 30.68 53.92
CA LEU A 877 4.47 30.40 54.24
C LEU A 877 4.96 28.97 53.95
N GLU A 878 4.08 27.97 53.87
CA GLU A 878 4.39 26.56 53.59
C GLU A 878 4.16 26.20 52.11
N ARG A 879 4.34 27.18 51.21
CA ARG A 879 4.15 27.06 49.76
C ARG A 879 5.17 27.92 49.01
N ALA A 880 5.51 27.52 47.79
CA ALA A 880 6.33 28.35 46.93
C ALA A 880 5.60 29.64 46.57
N ALA A 881 6.32 30.76 46.56
CA ALA A 881 5.78 32.08 46.31
C ALA A 881 6.68 32.87 45.36
N GLY A 882 6.05 33.49 44.38
CA GLY A 882 6.71 34.32 43.38
C GLY A 882 7.11 35.70 43.86
N PRO A 883 7.81 36.47 43.01
CA PRO A 883 8.11 37.88 43.27
C PRO A 883 6.83 38.73 43.35
N PHE A 884 6.94 39.88 44.03
CA PHE A 884 5.86 40.86 44.12
C PHE A 884 5.75 41.72 42.86
N SER A 885 4.53 42.16 42.57
CA SER A 885 4.21 43.20 41.60
C SER A 885 4.87 44.54 41.94
N ASN A 886 4.75 45.49 41.03
CA ASN A 886 4.87 46.91 41.38
C ASN A 886 3.92 47.26 42.55
N GLU A 887 4.39 48.13 43.45
CA GLU A 887 3.59 48.63 44.56
C GLU A 887 2.70 49.79 44.09
N GLN A 888 1.43 49.79 44.48
CA GLN A 888 0.49 50.87 44.21
C GLN A 888 0.04 51.52 45.52
N SER A 889 -0.10 52.85 45.50
CA SER A 889 -0.61 53.62 46.63
C SER A 889 -1.96 54.25 46.29
N TRP A 890 -2.90 54.22 47.22
CA TRP A 890 -4.26 54.71 46.98
C TRP A 890 -4.94 55.22 48.26
N SER A 891 -5.64 56.34 48.14
CA SER A 891 -6.61 56.82 49.13
C SER A 891 -7.97 56.91 48.46
N TRP A 892 -8.98 56.24 49.00
CA TRP A 892 -10.31 56.31 48.41
C TRP A 892 -10.93 57.69 48.65
N THR A 893 -11.44 58.30 47.59
CA THR A 893 -12.25 59.54 47.60
C THR A 893 -13.48 59.34 46.71
N GLU A 894 -14.58 60.03 47.01
CA GLU A 894 -15.81 59.95 46.22
C GLU A 894 -15.55 60.33 44.75
N PRO A 895 -15.95 59.50 43.76
CA PRO A 895 -15.78 59.83 42.34
C PRO A 895 -16.61 61.08 41.99
N PRO A 896 -16.06 62.03 41.21
CA PRO A 896 -16.88 63.10 40.66
C PRO A 896 -17.94 62.50 39.70
N PRO A 897 -19.14 63.10 39.59
CA PRO A 897 -20.14 62.65 38.61
C PRO A 897 -19.57 62.73 37.19
N PRO A 898 -19.94 61.80 36.29
CA PRO A 898 -19.37 61.74 34.95
C PRO A 898 -19.65 63.04 34.18
N ASP A 899 -18.59 63.65 33.66
CA ASP A 899 -18.66 64.83 32.81
C ASP A 899 -19.22 64.43 31.44
N LEU A 900 -20.34 65.03 31.04
CA LEU A 900 -21.07 64.67 29.81
C LEU A 900 -20.47 65.28 28.53
N ASP A 901 -19.39 66.08 28.64
CA ASP A 901 -18.78 66.84 27.55
C ASP A 901 -17.35 66.38 27.17
N GLU A 902 -16.90 65.19 27.59
CA GLU A 902 -15.57 64.69 27.18
C GLU A 902 -15.58 64.20 25.73
N VAL A 903 -14.90 64.96 24.87
CA VAL A 903 -14.68 64.69 23.44
C VAL A 903 -14.00 63.33 23.28
N PRO A 904 -14.58 62.37 22.52
CA PRO A 904 -13.90 61.12 22.22
C PRO A 904 -12.69 61.45 21.34
N TRP A 905 -11.51 61.05 21.79
CA TRP A 905 -10.33 60.96 20.94
C TRP A 905 -10.73 60.32 19.60
N PRO A 906 -10.36 60.89 18.44
CA PRO A 906 -10.67 60.24 17.18
C PRO A 906 -9.94 58.90 17.16
N ASP A 907 -10.71 57.83 17.08
CA ASP A 907 -10.23 56.46 16.90
C ASP A 907 -9.36 56.46 15.65
N ARG A 908 -8.05 56.45 15.87
CA ARG A 908 -7.07 56.49 14.79
C ARG A 908 -7.14 55.14 14.10
N GLU A 909 -7.25 55.11 12.77
CA GLU A 909 -7.25 53.84 12.05
C GLU A 909 -6.04 53.00 12.48
N LEU A 910 -6.30 51.76 12.90
CA LEU A 910 -5.26 50.83 13.29
C LEU A 910 -4.23 50.72 12.14
N PRO A 911 -2.92 50.80 12.43
CA PRO A 911 -1.90 50.73 11.40
C PRO A 911 -2.06 49.43 10.60
N GLY A 912 -2.21 49.54 9.29
CA GLY A 912 -2.47 48.41 8.41
C GLY A 912 -1.38 47.34 8.49
N VAL A 913 -1.78 46.07 8.50
CA VAL A 913 -0.86 44.93 8.45
C VAL A 913 -0.44 44.70 7.01
N ILE A 914 0.87 44.77 6.75
CA ILE A 914 1.44 44.64 5.42
C ILE A 914 2.25 43.34 5.35
N PRO A 915 2.10 42.47 4.33
CA PRO A 915 2.92 41.27 4.21
C PRO A 915 4.37 41.63 3.86
N ALA A 916 5.34 40.98 4.51
CA ALA A 916 6.77 41.20 4.31
C ALA A 916 7.22 41.06 2.84
N SER A 917 6.55 40.18 2.08
CA SER A 917 6.77 39.99 0.64
C SER A 917 6.54 41.23 -0.21
N SER A 918 5.74 42.20 0.26
CA SER A 918 5.50 43.47 -0.43
C SER A 918 6.63 44.49 -0.23
N LEU A 919 7.54 44.25 0.72
CA LEU A 919 8.67 45.10 1.06
C LEU A 919 9.97 44.53 0.47
N SER A 920 10.18 43.24 0.69
CA SER A 920 11.25 42.46 0.06
C SER A 920 10.89 40.99 0.22
N ALA A 921 10.89 40.24 -0.90
CA ALA A 921 10.71 38.79 -0.86
C ALA A 921 11.80 38.07 -0.04
N LYS A 922 12.88 38.78 0.33
CA LYS A 922 13.96 38.28 1.18
C LYS A 922 13.70 38.49 2.68
N ILE A 923 12.76 39.35 3.09
CA ILE A 923 12.34 39.43 4.49
C ILE A 923 11.46 38.23 4.76
N ARG A 924 12.10 37.19 5.30
CA ARG A 924 11.47 35.92 5.60
C ARG A 924 12.08 35.35 6.85
N PHE A 925 11.26 34.64 7.59
CA PHE A 925 11.72 33.76 8.64
C PHE A 925 12.60 32.64 8.05
N ASP A 926 13.65 32.23 8.76
CA ASP A 926 14.46 31.04 8.45
C ASP A 926 15.02 30.36 9.73
N LEU A 927 15.41 29.08 9.61
CA LEU A 927 16.13 28.39 10.67
C LEU A 927 17.60 28.81 10.64
N ILE A 928 18.11 29.30 11.77
CA ILE A 928 19.53 29.62 11.90
C ILE A 928 20.28 28.30 12.10
N PRO A 929 21.29 27.98 11.27
CA PRO A 929 22.03 26.73 11.44
C PRO A 929 22.68 26.66 12.84
N PRO A 930 22.75 25.47 13.47
CA PRO A 930 23.34 25.31 14.80
C PRO A 930 24.75 25.90 14.93
N ALA A 931 25.55 25.82 13.86
CA ALA A 931 26.90 26.40 13.75
C ALA A 931 26.98 27.92 14.02
N TYR A 932 25.86 28.65 13.90
CA TYR A 932 25.81 30.11 14.05
C TYR A 932 24.91 30.55 15.22
N GLY A 933 24.81 29.70 16.25
CA GLY A 933 24.03 29.95 17.46
C GLY A 933 22.62 29.33 17.44
N GLY A 934 22.22 28.69 16.34
CA GLY A 934 21.00 27.90 16.24
C GLY A 934 19.70 28.68 16.48
N GLY A 935 18.59 27.95 16.41
CA GLY A 935 17.26 28.50 16.66
C GLY A 935 16.69 29.22 15.46
N ILE A 936 16.03 30.34 15.73
CA ILE A 936 15.11 30.97 14.80
C ILE A 936 15.49 32.43 14.58
N GLY A 937 15.44 32.88 13.33
CA GLY A 937 15.63 34.28 13.01
C GLY A 937 14.80 34.74 11.83
N ILE A 938 14.59 36.05 11.78
CA ILE A 938 13.99 36.73 10.64
C ILE A 938 15.12 37.39 9.85
N ARG A 939 15.21 37.07 8.55
CA ARG A 939 16.17 37.70 7.65
C ARG A 939 15.82 39.18 7.49
N VAL A 940 16.69 40.06 7.96
CA VAL A 940 16.47 41.51 8.01
C VAL A 940 17.51 42.32 7.23
N GLY A 941 18.58 41.69 6.75
CA GLY A 941 19.60 42.36 5.95
C GLY A 941 20.54 41.42 5.20
N GLU A 942 21.44 41.99 4.40
CA GLU A 942 22.52 41.28 3.73
C GLU A 942 23.76 42.17 3.52
N ALA A 943 24.96 41.60 3.65
CA ALA A 943 26.25 42.28 3.48
C ALA A 943 27.21 41.44 2.64
N PRO A 944 28.25 42.01 2.01
CA PRO A 944 29.30 41.22 1.38
C PRO A 944 30.22 40.59 2.43
N VAL A 945 30.66 39.35 2.21
CA VAL A 945 31.66 38.69 3.05
C VAL A 945 33.02 39.37 2.84
N ILE A 946 33.77 39.62 3.92
CA ILE A 946 35.08 40.26 3.87
C ILE A 946 36.15 39.21 3.52
N PRO A 947 36.87 39.33 2.39
CA PRO A 947 37.87 38.35 1.98
C PRO A 947 39.02 38.22 2.99
N GLY A 948 39.35 37.00 3.42
CA GLY A 948 40.44 36.73 4.35
C GLY A 948 40.02 36.66 5.83
N LEU A 949 38.84 37.18 6.17
CA LEU A 949 38.13 36.85 7.41
C LEU A 949 37.16 35.73 7.08
N GLN A 950 37.59 34.48 7.23
CA GLN A 950 36.61 33.40 7.14
C GLN A 950 35.59 33.58 8.27
N PRO A 951 34.27 33.57 7.99
CA PRO A 951 33.29 33.34 9.05
C PRO A 951 33.70 32.01 9.71
N GLN A 952 33.89 32.04 11.02
CA GLN A 952 34.60 30.99 11.75
C GLN A 952 33.99 29.60 11.55
N ASP A 953 34.84 28.58 11.72
CA ASP A 953 34.57 27.17 11.40
C ASP A 953 33.22 26.70 11.99
N PRO A 954 32.29 26.21 11.17
CA PRO A 954 30.96 25.80 11.64
C PRO A 954 30.94 24.61 12.62
N ASN A 955 32.10 24.00 12.89
CA ASN A 955 32.24 22.89 13.85
C ASN A 955 32.75 23.32 15.24
N GLU A 956 33.00 24.61 15.47
CA GLU A 956 33.40 25.13 16.78
C GLU A 956 32.18 25.77 17.47
N PRO A 957 31.73 25.27 18.64
CA PRO A 957 30.54 25.80 19.30
C PRO A 957 30.83 27.20 19.85
N GLN A 958 30.23 28.23 19.25
CA GLN A 958 30.33 29.59 19.77
C GLN A 958 29.38 29.76 20.97
N ALA A 959 29.96 30.16 22.11
CA ALA A 959 29.22 30.57 23.30
C ALA A 959 28.47 31.90 23.12
N ASP A 960 28.88 32.73 22.15
CA ASP A 960 28.36 34.09 21.95
C ASP A 960 27.75 34.26 20.56
N GLY A 961 26.54 33.74 20.35
CA GLY A 961 25.74 34.04 19.17
C GLY A 961 25.41 35.54 19.13
N GLY A 962 26.07 36.30 18.25
CA GLY A 962 25.95 37.76 18.22
C GLY A 962 27.15 38.49 17.60
N ILE A 963 28.27 37.80 17.41
CA ILE A 963 29.51 38.42 16.95
C ILE A 963 29.81 38.09 15.48
N PHE A 964 29.68 39.07 14.58
CA PHE A 964 30.02 38.88 13.16
C PHE A 964 30.58 40.16 12.50
N PRO A 965 31.52 40.04 11.54
CA PRO A 965 32.12 41.20 10.89
C PRO A 965 31.26 41.73 9.74
N LEU A 966 31.21 43.06 9.61
CA LEU A 966 30.61 43.81 8.50
C LEU A 966 31.64 44.81 7.93
N PRO A 967 31.64 45.05 6.60
CA PRO A 967 32.58 46.02 6.02
C PRO A 967 32.31 47.44 6.53
N THR A 968 33.36 48.27 6.61
CA THR A 968 33.26 49.70 6.97
C THR A 968 32.75 50.58 5.82
N THR A 969 32.43 50.01 4.65
CA THR A 969 32.00 50.80 3.49
C THR A 969 30.70 51.56 3.72
N GLN A 970 29.90 51.14 4.71
CA GLN A 970 28.75 51.87 5.23
C GLN A 970 28.47 51.48 6.70
N PRO A 971 27.72 52.29 7.47
CA PRO A 971 27.28 51.94 8.81
C PRO A 971 26.52 50.60 8.85
N PRO A 972 26.67 49.78 9.91
CA PRO A 972 26.01 48.47 10.03
C PRO A 972 24.50 48.47 9.75
N LEU A 973 23.79 49.49 10.22
CA LEU A 973 22.36 49.69 9.97
C LEU A 973 21.99 49.73 8.48
N ASN A 974 22.89 50.20 7.61
CA ASN A 974 22.62 50.32 6.18
C ASN A 974 22.74 48.98 5.42
N TYR A 975 23.18 47.91 6.08
CA TYR A 975 23.09 46.55 5.55
C TYR A 975 21.74 45.88 5.82
N LEU A 976 20.89 46.48 6.66
CA LEU A 976 19.50 46.06 6.80
C LEU A 976 18.69 46.44 5.55
N TYR A 977 17.64 45.67 5.26
CA TYR A 977 16.72 46.00 4.18
C TYR A 977 16.03 47.33 4.44
N GLN A 978 15.89 48.11 3.39
CA GLN A 978 15.31 49.44 3.44
C GLN A 978 13.98 49.51 2.70
N PHE A 979 13.11 50.43 3.12
CA PHE A 979 11.85 50.70 2.44
C PHE A 979 12.07 51.56 1.19
N ASP A 980 11.39 51.21 0.09
CA ASP A 980 11.50 51.95 -1.18
C ASP A 980 10.83 53.34 -1.16
N GLY A 981 10.05 53.69 -0.14
CA GLY A 981 9.37 55.00 0.00
C GLY A 981 9.52 55.64 1.38
N LEU A 982 9.36 56.97 1.43
CA LEU A 982 9.32 57.75 2.68
C LEU A 982 7.92 57.69 3.31
N SER A 983 7.82 57.42 4.62
CA SER A 983 6.57 57.61 5.36
C SER A 983 6.15 59.10 5.30
N PRO A 984 4.85 59.43 5.16
CA PRO A 984 4.39 60.81 5.15
C PRO A 984 4.80 61.52 6.45
N GLY A 985 5.52 62.65 6.33
CA GLY A 985 5.94 63.46 7.48
C GLY A 985 7.39 63.25 7.97
N MET A 986 8.17 62.33 7.39
CA MET A 986 9.59 62.16 7.73
C MET A 986 10.54 63.00 6.86
N VAL A 987 11.61 63.50 7.50
CA VAL A 987 12.74 64.17 6.82
C VAL A 987 13.55 63.12 6.04
N THR A 988 14.13 63.52 4.91
CA THR A 988 14.80 62.62 3.95
C THR A 988 15.90 61.77 4.61
N GLY A 989 15.65 60.47 4.78
CA GLY A 989 16.62 59.49 5.29
C GLY A 989 16.04 58.49 6.31
N GLU A 990 15.20 58.94 7.25
CA GLU A 990 14.71 58.12 8.38
C GLU A 990 13.56 57.17 8.00
N GLY A 991 12.78 57.52 6.96
CA GLY A 991 11.65 56.71 6.50
C GLY A 991 12.01 55.34 5.94
N ARG A 992 13.29 55.10 5.64
CA ARG A 992 13.75 53.91 4.92
C ARG A 992 14.32 52.81 5.80
N SER A 993 14.66 53.06 7.06
CA SER A 993 15.21 52.03 7.96
C SER A 993 14.14 51.07 8.49
N LEU A 994 14.48 49.79 8.68
CA LEU A 994 13.63 48.79 9.34
C LEU A 994 13.47 49.06 10.85
N LEU A 995 14.45 49.75 11.46
CA LEU A 995 14.46 50.14 12.87
C LEU A 995 13.87 51.56 13.04
N PRO A 996 13.27 51.89 14.21
CA PRO A 996 13.11 51.04 15.39
C PRO A 996 11.97 50.01 15.26
N MET A 997 12.15 48.79 15.79
CA MET A 997 11.11 47.75 15.73
C MET A 997 11.08 46.78 16.93
N VAL A 998 9.91 46.17 17.17
CA VAL A 998 9.71 45.02 18.08
C VAL A 998 9.14 43.85 17.28
N ILE A 999 9.58 42.64 17.60
CA ILE A 999 9.12 41.41 16.96
C ILE A 999 8.16 40.70 17.91
N TYR A 1000 6.99 40.33 17.39
CA TYR A 1000 5.99 39.50 18.07
C TYR A 1000 5.73 38.21 17.29
N ARG A 1001 5.22 37.21 17.99
CA ARG A 1001 4.91 35.86 17.47
C ARG A 1001 3.57 35.38 18.03
N TYR A 1002 2.80 34.67 17.22
CA TYR A 1002 1.65 33.91 17.69
C TYR A 1002 1.50 32.60 16.91
N GLN A 1003 0.82 31.62 17.52
CA GLN A 1003 0.60 30.31 16.93
C GLN A 1003 -0.60 30.32 15.99
N VAL A 1004 -0.51 29.60 14.88
CA VAL A 1004 -1.55 29.48 13.86
C VAL A 1004 -2.15 28.07 13.92
N PRO A 1005 -3.48 27.91 13.91
CA PRO A 1005 -4.10 26.59 13.89
C PRO A 1005 -3.65 25.74 12.70
N THR A 1006 -3.44 24.45 12.94
CA THR A 1006 -3.10 23.46 11.92
C THR A 1006 -4.16 22.35 11.87
N ALA A 1007 -4.09 21.46 10.87
CA ALA A 1007 -4.99 20.31 10.79
C ALA A 1007 -4.84 19.33 11.98
N SER A 1008 -3.63 19.23 12.55
CA SER A 1008 -3.32 18.41 13.73
C SER A 1008 -3.69 19.10 15.04
N GLN A 1009 -3.66 20.43 15.08
CA GLN A 1009 -4.00 21.22 16.27
C GLN A 1009 -4.92 22.41 15.90
N PRO A 1010 -6.24 22.19 15.79
CA PRO A 1010 -7.19 23.20 15.33
C PRO A 1010 -7.52 24.26 16.40
N ASN A 1011 -7.25 23.99 17.67
CA ASN A 1011 -7.47 24.91 18.78
C ASN A 1011 -6.12 25.29 19.40
N VAL A 1012 -5.60 26.46 19.07
CA VAL A 1012 -4.35 27.00 19.62
C VAL A 1012 -4.62 28.28 20.42
N PRO A 1013 -3.85 28.56 21.48
CA PRO A 1013 -3.90 29.85 22.17
C PRO A 1013 -3.59 30.98 21.19
N GLY A 1014 -4.46 31.98 21.10
CA GLY A 1014 -4.25 33.16 20.25
C GLY A 1014 -3.27 34.17 20.84
N ASP A 1015 -2.42 33.74 21.78
CA ASP A 1015 -1.57 34.61 22.58
C ASP A 1015 -0.47 35.24 21.72
N LEU A 1016 -0.35 36.57 21.81
CA LEU A 1016 0.70 37.33 21.15
C LEU A 1016 1.90 37.45 22.08
N ILE A 1017 3.02 36.85 21.70
CA ILE A 1017 4.25 36.81 22.50
C ILE A 1017 5.25 37.79 21.91
N GLN A 1018 5.80 38.67 22.72
CA GLN A 1018 6.94 39.50 22.32
C GLN A 1018 8.22 38.65 22.32
N VAL A 1019 8.93 38.63 21.18
CA VAL A 1019 10.10 37.76 20.96
C VAL A 1019 11.41 38.53 20.72
N SER A 1020 11.35 39.86 20.70
CA SER A 1020 12.52 40.74 20.76
C SER A 1020 12.28 41.91 21.71
N PRO A 1021 13.32 42.56 22.25
CA PRO A 1021 13.18 43.91 22.78
C PRO A 1021 12.88 44.92 21.65
N LEU A 1022 12.72 46.20 22.01
CA LEU A 1022 12.73 47.30 21.04
C LEU A 1022 14.15 47.45 20.48
N LEU A 1023 14.32 47.13 19.19
CA LEU A 1023 15.57 47.23 18.47
C LEU A 1023 15.63 48.59 17.79
N GLU A 1024 16.50 49.48 18.26
CA GLU A 1024 16.61 50.86 17.76
C GLU A 1024 17.88 51.11 16.95
N ASP A 1025 18.97 50.41 17.29
CA ASP A 1025 20.28 50.47 16.63
C ASP A 1025 20.93 49.07 16.64
N ILE A 1026 22.09 48.91 16.00
CA ILE A 1026 22.93 47.71 16.06
C ILE A 1026 24.21 48.06 16.83
N ALA A 1027 24.51 47.35 17.92
CA ALA A 1027 25.77 47.53 18.65
C ALA A 1027 26.97 46.94 17.88
N TYR A 1028 28.02 47.74 17.64
CA TYR A 1028 29.25 47.29 16.97
C TYR A 1028 30.53 47.95 17.51
N LEU A 1029 31.68 47.36 17.19
CA LEU A 1029 33.02 47.86 17.48
C LEU A 1029 33.83 48.01 16.20
N ASP A 1030 34.54 49.13 16.05
CA ASP A 1030 35.49 49.34 14.94
C ASP A 1030 36.80 48.57 15.20
N ARG A 1031 37.28 47.78 14.24
CA ARG A 1031 38.52 46.99 14.35
C ARG A 1031 39.44 47.21 13.14
N PRO A 1032 40.70 47.68 13.33
CA PRO A 1032 41.67 47.74 12.25
C PRO A 1032 42.33 46.37 12.01
N PHE A 1033 42.48 45.95 10.74
CA PHE A 1033 43.06 44.64 10.42
C PHE A 1033 43.86 44.61 9.10
N GLY A 1034 45.17 44.85 9.21
CA GLY A 1034 46.17 44.54 8.18
C GLY A 1034 45.83 44.98 6.74
N ASP A 1035 46.34 44.23 5.75
CA ASP A 1035 46.18 44.53 4.32
C ASP A 1035 44.73 44.30 3.78
N ALA A 1036 43.77 43.92 4.64
CA ALA A 1036 42.37 43.65 4.27
C ALA A 1036 41.40 44.83 4.51
N GLY A 1037 41.86 45.90 5.17
CA GLY A 1037 41.07 47.10 5.47
C GLY A 1037 40.26 47.01 6.78
N ASP A 1038 39.84 48.16 7.30
CA ASP A 1038 39.08 48.28 8.56
C ASP A 1038 37.68 47.64 8.44
N TYR A 1039 37.20 46.98 9.49
CA TYR A 1039 35.86 46.38 9.54
C TYR A 1039 35.13 46.63 10.87
N ASN A 1040 33.80 46.55 10.84
CA ASN A 1040 32.93 46.68 12.00
C ASN A 1040 32.60 45.30 12.54
N VAL A 1041 32.73 45.07 13.84
CA VAL A 1041 32.30 43.83 14.49
C VAL A 1041 30.99 44.09 15.19
N VAL A 1042 29.89 43.53 14.68
CA VAL A 1042 28.61 43.51 15.40
C VAL A 1042 28.81 42.68 16.66
N ILE A 1043 28.33 43.17 17.79
CA ILE A 1043 28.38 42.48 19.10
C ILE A 1043 26.97 42.39 19.72
N ASP A 1044 25.95 42.73 18.94
CA ASP A 1044 24.57 42.77 19.37
C ASP A 1044 23.98 41.34 19.40
N PRO A 1045 23.61 40.80 20.57
CA PRO A 1045 23.16 39.41 20.70
C PRO A 1045 21.81 39.14 20.00
N TYR A 1046 21.07 40.19 19.64
CA TYR A 1046 19.80 40.07 18.93
C TYR A 1046 19.96 39.93 17.42
N PHE A 1047 21.19 40.07 16.89
CA PHE A 1047 21.51 39.87 15.48
C PHE A 1047 22.51 38.74 15.29
N THR A 1048 22.42 38.00 14.18
CA THR A 1048 23.47 37.05 13.77
C THR A 1048 23.70 37.12 12.27
N GLY A 1049 24.96 36.90 11.87
CA GLY A 1049 25.40 36.90 10.48
C GLY A 1049 25.70 35.47 10.03
N VAL A 1050 25.00 34.99 8.99
CA VAL A 1050 25.18 33.63 8.45
C VAL A 1050 25.54 33.72 6.97
N PRO A 1051 26.60 33.04 6.48
CA PRO A 1051 26.93 33.03 5.06
C PRO A 1051 25.76 32.49 4.23
N ASP A 1052 25.43 33.18 3.13
CA ASP A 1052 24.36 32.73 2.24
C ASP A 1052 24.82 31.45 1.50
N PRO A 1053 24.16 30.30 1.71
CA PRO A 1053 24.58 29.04 1.09
C PRO A 1053 24.49 29.06 -0.43
N GLU A 1054 23.58 29.87 -1.00
CA GLU A 1054 23.44 30.02 -2.46
C GLU A 1054 24.41 31.07 -3.02
N ARG A 1055 24.90 31.97 -2.17
CA ARG A 1055 25.83 33.06 -2.52
C ARG A 1055 26.92 33.21 -1.46
N PRO A 1056 27.98 32.39 -1.50
CA PRO A 1056 29.02 32.41 -0.48
C PRO A 1056 29.78 33.75 -0.37
N ASP A 1057 29.63 34.65 -1.35
CA ASP A 1057 30.12 36.04 -1.31
C ASP A 1057 29.27 36.96 -0.42
N ARG A 1058 28.16 36.47 0.14
CA ARG A 1058 27.19 37.24 0.92
C ARG A 1058 26.98 36.66 2.31
N LEU A 1059 26.78 37.57 3.25
CA LEU A 1059 26.39 37.31 4.63
C LEU A 1059 24.95 37.77 4.82
N ILE A 1060 24.08 36.87 5.28
CA ILE A 1060 22.69 37.14 5.65
C ILE A 1060 22.65 37.60 7.10
N ILE A 1061 21.94 38.71 7.36
CA ILE A 1061 21.74 39.22 8.72
C ILE A 1061 20.34 38.81 9.21
N TYR A 1062 20.30 38.10 10.32
CA TYR A 1062 19.09 37.66 11.00
C TYR A 1062 18.86 38.44 12.29
N ALA A 1063 17.62 38.88 12.54
CA ALA A 1063 17.15 39.28 13.86
C ALA A 1063 16.60 38.04 14.57
N ARG A 1064 17.12 37.72 15.76
CA ARG A 1064 16.84 36.47 16.47
C ARG A 1064 15.54 36.53 17.24
N ASP A 1065 14.84 35.40 17.25
CA ASP A 1065 13.80 35.14 18.24
C ASP A 1065 14.46 34.72 19.55
N THR A 1066 14.16 35.44 20.62
CA THR A 1066 14.75 35.22 21.95
C THR A 1066 13.98 34.21 22.81
N GLN A 1067 12.87 33.68 22.29
CA GLN A 1067 11.94 32.81 23.01
C GLN A 1067 11.85 31.41 22.36
N PRO A 1068 11.73 30.33 23.16
CA PRO A 1068 11.64 28.97 22.63
C PRO A 1068 10.37 28.77 21.79
N VAL A 1069 10.43 27.84 20.82
CA VAL A 1069 9.33 27.41 19.96
C VAL A 1069 9.09 25.90 20.09
N LEU A 1070 7.92 25.43 19.66
CA LEU A 1070 7.59 24.01 19.59
C LEU A 1070 7.73 23.48 18.17
N PHE A 1071 8.37 22.31 18.03
CA PHE A 1071 8.33 21.54 16.79
C PHE A 1071 6.95 20.87 16.62
N GLY A 1072 6.52 20.70 15.37
CA GLY A 1072 5.19 20.23 14.98
C GLY A 1072 4.15 21.35 14.79
N GLU A 1073 4.48 22.58 15.19
CA GLU A 1073 3.55 23.71 15.21
C GLU A 1073 3.76 24.73 14.10
N ALA A 1074 2.73 25.54 13.86
CA ALA A 1074 2.77 26.63 12.89
C ALA A 1074 2.77 28.01 13.57
N TYR A 1075 3.66 28.90 13.14
CA TYR A 1075 3.80 30.25 13.71
C TYR A 1075 3.78 31.34 12.63
N ARG A 1076 3.37 32.55 13.03
CA ARG A 1076 3.49 33.78 12.24
C ARG A 1076 4.09 34.89 13.08
N TYR A 1077 4.97 35.69 12.46
CA TYR A 1077 5.68 36.78 13.11
C TYR A 1077 5.17 38.14 12.62
N LEU A 1078 5.22 39.11 13.53
CA LEU A 1078 4.85 40.50 13.31
C LEU A 1078 6.04 41.39 13.68
N LEU A 1079 6.60 42.09 12.70
CA LEU A 1079 7.60 43.13 12.93
C LEU A 1079 6.84 44.45 13.03
N VAL A 1080 6.75 44.99 14.25
CA VAL A 1080 6.08 46.25 14.54
C VAL A 1080 7.13 47.34 14.51
N ARG A 1081 7.09 48.19 13.48
CA ARG A 1081 8.00 49.33 13.34
C ARG A 1081 7.41 50.55 14.03
N PHE A 1082 8.26 51.29 14.73
CA PHE A 1082 7.91 52.54 15.40
C PHE A 1082 8.47 53.77 14.67
N ARG A 1083 7.80 54.90 14.85
CA ARG A 1083 8.31 56.23 14.51
C ARG A 1083 9.19 56.76 15.65
N PRO A 1084 10.02 57.80 15.41
CA PRO A 1084 10.85 58.40 16.46
C PRO A 1084 10.10 58.94 17.68
N ASP A 1085 8.79 59.19 17.57
CA ASP A 1085 7.92 59.60 18.68
C ASP A 1085 7.37 58.40 19.50
N GLY A 1086 7.77 57.18 19.16
CA GLY A 1086 7.33 55.95 19.83
C GLY A 1086 5.98 55.41 19.35
N GLU A 1087 5.34 56.05 18.36
CA GLU A 1087 4.10 55.54 17.77
C GLU A 1087 4.34 54.42 16.76
N ILE A 1088 3.42 53.46 16.66
CA ILE A 1088 3.47 52.42 15.63
C ILE A 1088 3.31 53.05 14.24
N ASP A 1089 4.32 52.89 13.39
CA ASP A 1089 4.25 53.30 11.99
C ASP A 1089 3.50 52.27 11.15
N ARG A 1090 3.86 50.99 11.30
CA ARG A 1090 3.31 49.87 10.52
C ARG A 1090 3.60 48.52 11.17
N VAL A 1091 2.75 47.53 10.86
CA VAL A 1091 2.94 46.14 11.26
C VAL A 1091 3.25 45.30 10.01
N ILE A 1092 4.37 44.60 10.02
CA ILE A 1092 4.83 43.78 8.91
C ILE A 1092 4.67 42.31 9.29
N THR A 1093 3.85 41.58 8.55
CA THR A 1093 3.60 40.15 8.83
C THR A 1093 4.39 39.24 7.90
N THR A 1094 4.97 38.17 8.45
CA THR A 1094 5.71 37.17 7.68
C THR A 1094 4.78 36.09 7.11
N GLN A 1095 5.33 35.20 6.27
CA GLN A 1095 4.66 33.95 5.92
C GLN A 1095 4.42 33.07 7.17
N THR A 1096 3.46 32.14 7.08
CA THR A 1096 3.30 31.10 8.10
C THR A 1096 4.41 30.08 7.96
N LEU A 1097 5.05 29.76 9.08
CA LEU A 1097 6.08 28.75 9.15
C LEU A 1097 5.51 27.50 9.81
N ASN A 1098 5.71 26.35 9.18
CA ASN A 1098 5.51 25.06 9.82
C ASN A 1098 6.86 24.52 10.27
N LEU A 1099 7.06 24.36 11.58
CA LEU A 1099 8.25 23.73 12.12
C LEU A 1099 8.04 22.22 12.09
N SER A 1100 8.41 21.56 11.00
CA SER A 1100 8.47 20.10 10.98
C SER A 1100 9.59 19.60 11.91
N SER A 1101 9.39 18.45 12.55
CA SER A 1101 10.48 17.76 13.26
C SER A 1101 11.66 17.58 12.28
N PRO A 1102 12.91 17.83 12.71
CA PRO A 1102 14.07 17.55 11.89
C PRO A 1102 14.13 16.08 11.44
#